data_AF-A0A0M8Y9M6-F1
#
_entry.id   AF-A0A0M8Y9M6-F1
#
_cell.length_a   1.000
_cell.length_b   1.000
_cell.length_c   1.000
_cell.angle_alpha   90.00
_cell.angle_beta   90.00
_cell.angle_gamma   90.00
#
_symmetry.space_group_name_H-M   'P 1'
#
loop_
_entity.id
_entity.type
_entity.pdbx_description
1 polymer ?
#
loop_
_entity_poly.entity_id
_entity_poly.type
_entity_poly.pdbx_seq_one_letter_code
_entity_poly.pdbx_strand_id
1 'polypeptide(L)'
;MPENAPALVFLTERQRAGTGEWLPDHRLVVRFEPGGSVPLAQLGWRDLDGAEAVAGFDPDMTTFTGVRITPRGTPHAWRGVLAERPPDSTGHWFRVQGGEGEPEDLRLLVEDGGAPVARLTWADREGGGGTVVLRTRDLDEVASAGEVTDRVRDVRAGDEHTGASGAALNLLDGTSATWLSRRGADRLDFTLTEPVHLRHYVLVSAHGPADRDPCAWELRGSVDGHAWVTLDTRSDESFPGRHLARDFHVSRGSEADTPYRHLRLEITRNSGGSGLQLGRVRFFSADRAYESFTGHRYATGGAPTPYAGIVGGLVAGAPRSVGDWRSFLAGFSADMLRVEDEDELHTVSEEQRSASWLGYDGATEDRITALEHRLGRTLPPSYRSFLAASDGWSTMGTFMYSLRGTSTVGWLADLEDVALPVEYLGEDLVGPALLVSDEGDAQYWLLDAGDVSPDGEWAAYVWASWYPGLGERHRSFADVVVDERVSFEELCGSEGRPVRPEGAEELLAAGRRAALDGRVGDALDAFLRAQEKGSGAAAYLRVVLSAFLDARATHHELRGLLHRPHVVAEIGTEQVRSEAVPLFLRAAGRNGAGDADHAIRLLAEIVPGLDLPVTAADSGAWIAAHRAPEPPAFERALVAARDLAARGATDEAWAVIKRALPEWYPLSPHRIAPVVLLTDPALHEVVTPRRARKAVFTPRGEQPDAED
;
A
#
# COMPACT_ATOMS: atom_id res chain seq x y z
N MET A 1 29.17 23.60 9.70
CA MET A 1 27.80 23.03 9.77
C MET A 1 27.18 23.64 11.00
N PRO A 2 26.21 24.57 10.89
CA PRO A 2 25.52 25.07 12.08
C PRO A 2 24.81 23.88 12.76
N GLU A 3 24.89 23.81 14.09
CA GLU A 3 24.20 22.79 14.90
C GLU A 3 22.70 22.82 14.58
N ASN A 4 22.15 21.68 14.17
CA ASN A 4 20.71 21.53 13.93
C ASN A 4 19.96 21.70 15.26
N ALA A 5 18.87 22.46 15.29
CA ALA A 5 18.06 22.54 16.51
C ALA A 5 17.34 21.19 16.77
N PRO A 6 17.36 20.67 18.01
CA PRO A 6 16.66 19.43 18.35
C PRO A 6 15.14 19.65 18.31
N ALA A 7 14.37 18.58 18.07
CA ALA A 7 12.93 18.63 18.29
C ALA A 7 12.61 18.83 19.78
N LEU A 8 11.43 19.36 20.06
CA LEU A 8 10.90 19.60 21.39
C LEU A 8 9.72 18.65 21.64
N VAL A 9 9.75 17.92 22.74
CA VAL A 9 8.68 16.99 23.13
C VAL A 9 7.97 17.54 24.36
N PHE A 10 6.67 17.78 24.25
CA PHE A 10 5.82 18.27 25.33
C PHE A 10 4.87 17.17 25.80
N LEU A 11 4.76 17.02 27.12
CA LEU A 11 3.64 16.32 27.75
C LEU A 11 2.46 17.27 27.79
N THR A 12 1.27 16.80 27.40
CA THR A 12 0.12 17.68 27.21
C THR A 12 -1.08 17.25 28.04
N GLU A 13 -1.94 18.24 28.33
CA GLU A 13 -3.20 18.05 29.00
C GLU A 13 -4.28 18.79 28.22
N ARG A 14 -5.49 18.23 28.22
CA ARG A 14 -6.68 18.82 27.61
C ARG A 14 -7.77 19.08 28.64
N GLN A 15 -8.59 20.07 28.36
CA GLN A 15 -9.79 20.36 29.13
C GLN A 15 -10.95 20.63 28.18
N ARG A 16 -12.05 19.90 28.34
CA ARG A 16 -13.28 20.21 27.59
C ARG A 16 -13.81 21.56 28.04
N ALA A 17 -14.30 22.34 27.08
CA ALA A 17 -14.93 23.62 27.39
C ALA A 17 -16.06 23.41 28.42
N GLY A 18 -15.95 24.09 29.57
CA GLY A 18 -16.95 24.05 30.64
C GLY A 18 -16.81 22.93 31.69
N THR A 19 -15.86 21.99 31.57
CA THR A 19 -15.73 20.89 32.56
C THR A 19 -14.80 21.21 33.73
N GLY A 20 -13.89 22.19 33.60
CA GLY A 20 -12.98 22.63 34.68
C GLY A 20 -11.87 21.65 35.07
N GLU A 21 -11.95 20.39 34.66
CA GLU A 21 -10.94 19.34 34.88
C GLU A 21 -9.95 19.24 33.70
N TRP A 22 -8.66 19.16 34.00
CA TRP A 22 -7.60 18.87 33.04
C TRP A 22 -7.31 17.37 33.06
N LEU A 23 -7.30 16.76 31.87
CA LEU A 23 -6.99 15.35 31.68
C LEU A 23 -5.73 15.22 30.83
N PRO A 24 -4.86 14.23 31.09
CA PRO A 24 -3.74 13.95 30.20
C PRO A 24 -4.18 13.77 28.75
N ASP A 25 -3.35 14.24 27.83
CA ASP A 25 -3.54 14.09 26.38
C ASP A 25 -2.23 13.59 25.74
N HIS A 26 -2.25 13.32 24.44
CA HIS A 26 -1.10 12.83 23.67
C HIS A 26 0.10 13.79 23.70
N ARG A 27 1.32 13.27 23.50
CA ARG A 27 2.52 14.11 23.38
C ARG A 27 2.46 15.00 22.14
N LEU A 28 3.09 16.17 22.23
CA LEU A 28 3.35 17.04 21.08
C LEU A 28 4.85 17.04 20.79
N VAL A 29 5.25 16.61 19.60
CA VAL A 29 6.63 16.74 19.08
C VAL A 29 6.66 17.85 18.06
N VAL A 30 7.54 18.85 18.26
CA VAL A 30 7.67 20.00 17.35
C VAL A 30 9.13 20.22 16.97
N ARG A 31 9.36 20.37 15.67
CA ARG A 31 10.56 20.96 15.08
C ARG A 31 10.12 21.87 13.93
N PHE A 32 10.61 23.10 13.92
CA PHE A 32 10.24 24.05 12.87
C PHE A 32 11.40 25.01 12.61
N GLU A 33 12.01 24.90 11.43
CA GLU A 33 13.11 25.75 10.96
C GLU A 33 12.79 26.24 9.53
N PRO A 34 12.14 27.41 9.35
CA PRO A 34 11.85 27.98 8.04
C PRO A 34 13.06 28.77 7.51
N GLY A 35 14.09 28.05 7.05
CA GLY A 35 15.38 28.63 6.64
C GLY A 35 16.41 28.79 7.76
N GLY A 36 16.01 28.49 9.00
CA GLY A 36 16.87 28.55 10.19
C GLY A 36 16.05 28.54 11.49
N SER A 37 16.74 28.66 12.63
CA SER A 37 16.08 28.78 13.93
C SER A 37 15.38 30.13 14.06
N VAL A 38 14.08 30.12 14.39
CA VAL A 38 13.28 31.32 14.65
C VAL A 38 12.80 31.34 16.11
N PRO A 39 12.68 32.52 16.77
CA PRO A 39 12.14 32.61 18.12
C PRO A 39 10.62 32.42 18.09
N LEU A 40 10.17 31.19 17.90
CA LEU A 40 8.76 30.82 17.67
C LEU A 40 7.85 31.21 18.83
N ALA A 41 6.89 32.11 18.62
CA ALA A 41 5.89 32.51 19.60
C ALA A 41 4.66 31.62 19.55
N GLN A 42 4.24 31.23 18.33
CA GLN A 42 3.02 30.46 18.11
C GLN A 42 3.19 29.53 16.92
N LEU A 43 2.61 28.33 17.02
CA LEU A 43 2.45 27.39 15.93
C LEU A 43 0.99 26.95 15.87
N GLY A 44 0.38 27.03 14.70
CA GLY A 44 -0.93 26.47 14.42
C GLY A 44 -0.85 25.44 13.30
N TRP A 45 -1.68 24.40 13.33
CA TRP A 45 -1.74 23.43 12.26
C TRP A 45 -3.13 22.83 12.10
N ARG A 46 -3.38 22.29 10.91
CA ARG A 46 -4.54 21.46 10.58
C ARG A 46 -4.05 20.18 9.92
N ASP A 47 -4.58 19.04 10.35
CA ASP A 47 -4.29 17.74 9.74
C ASP A 47 -5.27 17.40 8.60
N LEU A 48 -4.97 16.33 7.85
CA LEU A 48 -5.81 15.86 6.73
C LEU A 48 -7.22 15.41 7.17
N ASP A 49 -7.37 14.90 8.39
CA ASP A 49 -8.68 14.53 8.95
C ASP A 49 -9.49 15.78 9.36
N GLY A 50 -8.86 16.96 9.36
CA GLY A 50 -9.49 18.23 9.68
C GLY A 50 -9.45 18.62 11.15
N ALA A 51 -8.66 17.92 11.98
CA ALA A 51 -8.33 18.39 13.31
C ALA A 51 -7.47 19.66 13.21
N GLU A 52 -7.67 20.60 14.12
CA GLU A 52 -6.89 21.84 14.17
C GLU A 52 -6.29 22.02 15.56
N ALA A 53 -5.08 22.56 15.63
CA ALA A 53 -4.47 22.94 16.89
C ALA A 53 -3.71 24.25 16.76
N VAL A 54 -3.64 24.98 17.87
CA VAL A 54 -2.81 26.17 18.02
C VAL A 54 -2.12 26.11 19.37
N ALA A 55 -0.79 26.24 19.38
CA ALA A 55 0.05 26.30 20.57
C ALA A 55 0.81 27.63 20.61
N GLY A 56 0.62 28.40 21.68
CA GLY A 56 1.41 29.58 22.02
C GLY A 56 2.46 29.24 23.07
N PHE A 57 3.73 29.43 22.73
CA PHE A 57 4.87 29.01 23.54
C PHE A 57 5.42 30.15 24.40
N ASP A 58 5.87 29.82 25.61
CA ASP A 58 6.65 30.75 26.43
C ASP A 58 8.03 31.03 25.81
N PRO A 59 8.70 32.14 26.16
CA PRO A 59 9.99 32.53 25.57
C PRO A 59 11.07 31.45 25.58
N ASP A 60 11.09 30.61 26.60
CA ASP A 60 12.10 29.57 26.78
C ASP A 60 11.73 28.24 26.07
N MET A 61 10.57 28.19 25.39
CA MET A 61 10.01 27.00 24.75
C MET A 61 9.91 25.82 25.74
N THR A 62 9.56 26.11 27.00
CA THR A 62 9.38 25.13 28.08
C THR A 62 7.93 24.81 28.37
N THR A 63 7.00 25.69 27.99
CA THR A 63 5.56 25.50 28.18
C THR A 63 4.77 26.07 27.02
N PHE A 64 3.56 25.58 26.81
CA PHE A 64 2.62 26.19 25.88
C PHE A 64 1.19 26.18 26.43
N THR A 65 0.39 27.10 25.92
CA THR A 65 -1.08 27.09 26.06
C THR A 65 -1.72 27.22 24.68
N GLY A 66 -2.89 26.64 24.51
CA GLY A 66 -3.45 26.42 23.18
C GLY A 66 -4.88 25.93 23.18
N VAL A 67 -5.37 25.65 21.97
CA VAL A 67 -6.68 25.08 21.71
C VAL A 67 -6.52 23.99 20.66
N ARG A 68 -7.23 22.87 20.84
CA ARG A 68 -7.35 21.81 19.84
C ARG A 68 -8.82 21.59 19.48
N ILE A 69 -9.10 21.41 18.20
CA ILE A 69 -10.40 21.08 17.62
C ILE A 69 -10.27 19.70 16.99
N THR A 70 -11.13 18.76 17.39
CA THR A 70 -11.15 17.42 16.78
C THR A 70 -11.68 17.48 15.34
N PRO A 71 -11.47 16.44 14.50
CA PRO A 71 -12.09 16.35 13.17
C PRO A 71 -13.60 16.56 13.17
N ARG A 72 -14.27 16.23 14.28
CA ARG A 72 -15.72 16.43 14.48
C ARG A 72 -16.10 17.83 14.97
N GLY A 73 -15.17 18.78 14.94
CA GLY A 73 -15.39 20.17 15.34
C GLY A 73 -15.51 20.39 16.85
N THR A 74 -15.08 19.45 17.70
CA THR A 74 -15.19 19.61 19.16
C THR A 74 -13.95 20.32 19.72
N PRO A 75 -14.09 21.52 20.34
CA PRO A 75 -12.94 22.28 20.85
C PRO A 75 -12.61 21.91 22.30
N HIS A 76 -11.33 21.84 22.62
CA HIS A 76 -10.78 21.64 23.96
C HIS A 76 -9.60 22.59 24.19
N ALA A 77 -9.51 23.15 25.40
CA ALA A 77 -8.31 23.87 25.82
C ALA A 77 -7.15 22.87 25.96
N TRP A 78 -5.96 23.30 25.59
CA TRP A 78 -4.79 22.44 25.51
C TRP A 78 -3.58 23.15 26.10
N ARG A 79 -2.74 22.43 26.84
CA ARG A 79 -1.49 22.98 27.38
C ARG A 79 -0.44 21.91 27.41
N GLY A 80 0.82 22.31 27.46
CA GLY A 80 1.90 21.35 27.64
C GLY A 80 3.12 21.92 28.33
N VAL A 81 3.92 21.00 28.85
CA VAL A 81 5.19 21.25 29.52
C VAL A 81 6.26 20.42 28.83
N LEU A 82 7.39 21.04 28.53
CA LEU A 82 8.52 20.41 27.88
C LEU A 82 9.05 19.28 28.76
N ALA A 83 9.16 18.10 28.16
CA ALA A 83 9.70 16.91 28.80
C ALA A 83 11.09 16.56 28.27
N GLU A 84 11.28 16.62 26.96
CA GLU A 84 12.50 16.08 26.31
C GLU A 84 12.94 16.95 25.12
N ARG A 85 14.26 16.93 24.83
CA ARG A 85 14.90 17.56 23.66
C ARG A 85 15.78 16.54 22.93
N PRO A 86 15.20 15.63 22.12
CA PRO A 86 15.96 14.59 21.44
C PRO A 86 17.01 15.18 20.47
N PRO A 87 18.28 14.77 20.54
CA PRO A 87 19.36 15.30 19.71
C PRO A 87 19.22 14.92 18.23
N ASP A 88 18.63 13.76 17.96
CA ASP A 88 18.34 13.27 16.60
C ASP A 88 16.84 13.06 16.46
N SER A 89 16.21 13.94 15.69
CA SER A 89 14.79 13.83 15.32
C SER A 89 14.66 14.10 13.83
N THR A 90 14.13 13.11 13.12
CA THR A 90 13.88 13.21 11.69
C THR A 90 12.61 14.00 11.45
N GLY A 91 12.77 15.16 10.82
CA GLY A 91 11.68 15.93 10.26
C GLY A 91 11.69 15.86 8.74
N HIS A 92 10.63 16.36 8.14
CA HIS A 92 10.52 16.57 6.72
C HIS A 92 11.41 17.73 6.30
N TRP A 93 12.07 17.56 5.15
CA TRP A 93 13.03 18.50 4.61
C TRP A 93 12.65 18.89 3.19
N PHE A 94 12.49 20.20 2.99
CA PHE A 94 12.09 20.77 1.71
C PHE A 94 13.09 21.83 1.27
N ARG A 95 13.48 21.77 -0.01
CA ARG A 95 14.28 22.81 -0.65
C ARG A 95 13.38 23.92 -1.18
N VAL A 96 13.56 25.13 -0.65
CA VAL A 96 12.78 26.32 -1.02
C VAL A 96 13.10 26.73 -2.46
N GLN A 97 12.08 27.12 -3.23
CA GLN A 97 12.19 27.57 -4.62
C GLN A 97 12.09 29.10 -4.71
N GLY A 98 12.77 29.70 -5.69
CA GLY A 98 12.51 31.09 -6.13
C GLY A 98 13.15 32.23 -5.32
N GLY A 99 14.19 31.96 -4.53
CA GLY A 99 14.96 33.01 -3.85
C GLY A 99 16.17 33.50 -4.66
N GLU A 100 16.32 34.81 -4.86
CA GLU A 100 17.60 35.41 -5.29
C GLU A 100 18.60 35.37 -4.11
N GLY A 101 19.16 34.21 -3.81
CA GLY A 101 20.03 34.02 -2.65
C GLY A 101 20.58 32.60 -2.49
N GLU A 102 21.22 32.36 -1.35
CA GLU A 102 21.71 31.03 -0.95
C GLU A 102 20.54 30.02 -0.83
N PRO A 103 20.78 28.73 -1.12
CA PRO A 103 19.76 27.69 -0.97
C PRO A 103 19.20 27.67 0.45
N GLU A 104 17.89 27.83 0.56
CA GLU A 104 17.18 27.80 1.84
C GLU A 104 16.39 26.48 1.95
N ASP A 105 16.32 25.95 3.16
CA ASP A 105 15.58 24.73 3.46
C ASP A 105 14.51 24.98 4.53
N LEU A 106 13.32 24.40 4.34
CA LEU A 106 12.32 24.25 5.39
C LEU A 106 12.50 22.89 6.05
N ARG A 107 12.64 22.88 7.38
CA ARG A 107 12.59 21.66 8.18
C ARG A 107 11.40 21.69 9.12
N LEU A 108 10.62 20.61 9.11
CA LEU A 108 9.36 20.53 9.81
C LEU A 108 9.14 19.15 10.41
N LEU A 109 8.76 19.11 11.69
CA LEU A 109 8.16 17.95 12.35
C LEU A 109 7.06 18.47 13.27
N VAL A 110 5.83 17.98 13.07
CA VAL A 110 4.73 18.21 14.00
C VAL A 110 4.02 16.87 14.17
N GLU A 111 4.14 16.30 15.36
CA GLU A 111 3.44 15.07 15.74
C GLU A 111 2.56 15.39 16.95
N ASP A 112 1.25 15.46 16.73
CA ASP A 112 0.24 15.60 17.78
C ASP A 112 -0.65 14.34 17.86
N GLY A 113 -0.16 13.23 17.30
CA GLY A 113 -0.90 11.98 17.20
C GLY A 113 -2.10 11.99 16.24
N GLY A 114 -2.29 13.05 15.45
CA GLY A 114 -3.29 13.14 14.38
C GLY A 114 -2.80 12.63 13.02
N ALA A 115 -3.61 12.90 11.98
CA ALA A 115 -3.25 12.62 10.58
C ALA A 115 -2.07 13.51 10.13
N PRO A 116 -1.48 13.30 8.93
CA PRO A 116 -0.45 14.20 8.41
C PRO A 116 -0.92 15.66 8.45
N VAL A 117 -0.02 16.57 8.81
CA VAL A 117 -0.29 18.00 8.79
C VAL A 117 -0.53 18.43 7.34
N ALA A 118 -1.67 19.04 7.08
CA ALA A 118 -2.03 19.59 5.77
C ALA A 118 -1.73 21.09 5.67
N ARG A 119 -1.84 21.81 6.79
CA ARG A 119 -1.58 23.25 6.87
C ARG A 119 -0.88 23.59 8.16
N LEU A 120 0.06 24.53 8.11
CA LEU A 120 0.77 25.06 9.26
C LEU A 120 0.86 26.58 9.19
N THR A 121 0.66 27.24 10.31
CA THR A 121 0.82 28.68 10.50
C THR A 121 1.82 28.91 11.63
N TRP A 122 2.62 29.96 11.53
CA TRP A 122 3.53 30.33 12.60
C TRP A 122 3.61 31.84 12.78
N ALA A 123 3.96 32.25 14.00
CA ALA A 123 4.38 33.59 14.32
C ALA A 123 5.64 33.51 15.19
N ASP A 124 6.65 34.31 14.87
CA ASP A 124 7.82 34.50 15.72
C ASP A 124 7.65 35.70 16.65
N ARG A 125 8.55 35.81 17.63
CA ARG A 125 8.55 36.90 18.63
C ARG A 125 9.05 38.22 18.09
N GLU A 126 9.69 38.22 16.93
CA GLU A 126 10.22 39.44 16.30
C GLU A 126 9.12 40.15 15.49
N GLY A 127 8.02 39.46 15.18
CA GLY A 127 6.85 39.96 14.45
C GLY A 127 6.75 39.42 13.02
N GLY A 128 7.60 38.45 12.66
CA GLY A 128 7.48 37.65 11.46
C GLY A 128 6.58 36.43 11.65
N GLY A 129 6.32 35.74 10.55
CA GLY A 129 5.41 34.61 10.53
C GLY A 129 5.08 34.15 9.13
N GLY A 130 4.11 33.26 9.02
CA GLY A 130 3.64 32.79 7.73
C GLY A 130 2.66 31.64 7.81
N THR A 131 2.32 31.11 6.65
CA THR A 131 1.48 29.93 6.48
C THR A 131 2.06 29.07 5.37
N VAL A 132 2.13 27.77 5.58
CA VAL A 132 2.41 26.78 4.55
C VAL A 132 1.30 25.74 4.50
N VAL A 133 0.98 25.28 3.30
CA VAL A 133 0.16 24.10 3.02
C VAL A 133 1.12 23.03 2.52
N LEU A 134 1.05 21.85 3.13
CA LEU A 134 1.86 20.70 2.78
C LEU A 134 1.05 19.80 1.86
N ARG A 135 1.69 19.30 0.81
CA ARG A 135 1.09 18.34 -0.12
C ARG A 135 1.69 16.96 0.15
N THR A 136 0.86 15.98 0.50
CA THR A 136 1.26 14.58 0.69
C THR A 136 1.39 13.88 -0.66
N ARG A 137 2.31 12.90 -0.77
CA ARG A 137 2.59 12.23 -2.04
C ARG A 137 1.40 11.42 -2.55
N ASP A 138 0.62 10.79 -1.66
CA ASP A 138 -0.52 9.96 -2.05
C ASP A 138 -1.65 10.15 -1.03
N LEU A 139 -2.89 10.35 -1.48
CA LEU A 139 -4.06 10.46 -0.58
C LEU A 139 -4.74 9.09 -0.36
N ASP A 140 -4.62 8.16 -1.33
CA ASP A 140 -5.19 6.81 -1.25
C ASP A 140 -4.13 5.75 -0.90
N GLU A 141 -2.88 5.90 -1.36
CA GLU A 141 -1.78 4.96 -1.04
C GLU A 141 -1.16 5.14 0.36
N VAL A 142 -1.55 6.13 1.17
CA VAL A 142 -1.24 6.09 2.62
C VAL A 142 -1.93 4.88 3.29
N ALA A 143 -2.85 4.22 2.58
CA ALA A 143 -3.35 2.90 2.92
C ALA A 143 -2.41 1.72 2.59
N SER A 144 -1.41 1.83 1.71
CA SER A 144 -0.64 0.67 1.18
C SER A 144 0.82 0.91 0.80
N ALA A 145 1.25 2.12 0.43
CA ALA A 145 2.63 2.40 0.04
C ALA A 145 3.60 2.19 1.22
N GLY A 146 4.44 1.17 1.08
CA GLY A 146 5.37 0.75 2.12
C GLY A 146 4.71 0.10 3.33
N GLU A 147 3.38 -0.11 3.38
CA GLU A 147 2.76 -0.93 4.43
C GLU A 147 3.25 -2.38 4.29
N VAL A 148 3.63 -2.98 5.41
CA VAL A 148 4.15 -4.36 5.49
C VAL A 148 3.35 -5.21 6.48
N THR A 149 2.15 -4.75 6.84
CA THR A 149 1.25 -5.45 7.77
C THR A 149 0.76 -6.78 7.21
N ASP A 150 0.54 -6.85 5.91
CA ASP A 150 0.18 -8.05 5.15
C ASP A 150 1.29 -9.13 5.21
N ARG A 151 2.54 -8.72 5.43
CA ARG A 151 3.67 -9.63 5.63
C ARG A 151 3.68 -10.29 7.01
N VAL A 152 2.78 -9.92 7.93
CA VAL A 152 2.67 -10.56 9.26
C VAL A 152 2.06 -11.95 9.14
N ARG A 153 2.87 -12.96 9.42
CA ARG A 153 2.54 -14.39 9.35
C ARG A 153 1.81 -14.91 10.59
N ASP A 154 2.23 -14.49 11.78
CA ASP A 154 1.71 -14.99 13.06
C ASP A 154 1.65 -13.82 14.04
N VAL A 155 0.58 -13.77 14.81
CA VAL A 155 0.42 -12.83 15.93
C VAL A 155 0.18 -13.65 17.19
N ARG A 156 1.04 -13.45 18.20
CA ARG A 156 0.87 -14.08 19.51
C ARG A 156 0.70 -13.02 20.57
N ALA A 157 -0.45 -13.01 21.21
CA ALA A 157 -0.64 -12.25 22.42
C ALA A 157 -0.19 -13.05 23.67
N GLY A 158 0.24 -12.35 24.71
CA GLY A 158 0.47 -12.99 26.01
C GLY A 158 -0.81 -13.43 26.72
N ASP A 159 -1.94 -12.78 26.44
CA ASP A 159 -3.32 -13.19 26.76
C ASP A 159 -4.27 -12.77 25.62
N GLU A 160 -5.31 -13.56 25.35
CA GLU A 160 -6.36 -13.19 24.40
C GLU A 160 -7.71 -13.81 24.77
N HIS A 161 -8.80 -13.16 24.35
CA HIS A 161 -10.14 -13.73 24.41
C HIS A 161 -10.41 -14.52 23.14
N THR A 162 -10.31 -15.86 23.18
CA THR A 162 -10.28 -16.74 22.01
C THR A 162 -11.59 -16.88 21.21
N GLY A 163 -12.62 -16.07 21.50
CA GLY A 163 -13.79 -15.92 20.64
C GLY A 163 -13.43 -15.13 19.37
N ALA A 164 -14.16 -15.32 18.27
CA ALA A 164 -13.86 -14.71 16.96
C ALA A 164 -13.67 -13.17 17.01
N SER A 165 -14.26 -12.48 17.99
CA SER A 165 -14.16 -11.02 18.14
C SER A 165 -12.99 -10.51 18.99
N GLY A 166 -12.20 -11.38 19.64
CA GLY A 166 -11.20 -11.00 20.66
C GLY A 166 -9.76 -11.47 20.42
N ALA A 167 -9.49 -12.14 19.28
CA ALA A 167 -8.20 -12.73 18.96
C ALA A 167 -7.19 -11.70 18.46
N ALA A 168 -5.89 -11.93 18.69
CA ALA A 168 -4.82 -11.02 18.26
C ALA A 168 -4.72 -10.85 16.73
N LEU A 169 -5.21 -11.84 15.97
CA LEU A 169 -5.26 -11.81 14.51
C LEU A 169 -6.13 -10.68 13.95
N ASN A 170 -7.14 -10.24 14.73
CA ASN A 170 -8.03 -9.15 14.34
C ASN A 170 -7.27 -7.82 14.16
N LEU A 171 -6.08 -7.69 14.75
CA LEU A 171 -5.24 -6.49 14.64
C LEU A 171 -4.71 -6.24 13.23
N LEU A 172 -4.72 -7.24 12.35
CA LEU A 172 -4.18 -7.12 10.99
C LEU A 172 -5.25 -6.73 9.96
N ASP A 173 -6.52 -6.94 10.28
CA ASP A 173 -7.63 -6.75 9.34
C ASP A 173 -8.37 -5.44 9.63
N GLY A 174 -8.90 -4.77 8.60
CA GLY A 174 -9.68 -3.53 8.73
C GLY A 174 -11.10 -3.70 9.30
N THR A 175 -11.38 -4.80 10.01
CA THR A 175 -12.71 -5.06 10.58
C THR A 175 -12.92 -4.30 11.89
N SER A 176 -14.17 -4.22 12.37
CA SER A 176 -14.50 -3.62 13.68
C SER A 176 -14.13 -4.51 14.88
N ALA A 177 -13.53 -5.69 14.63
CA ALA A 177 -13.09 -6.61 15.68
C ALA A 177 -11.81 -6.10 16.37
N THR A 178 -11.63 -6.45 17.65
CA THR A 178 -10.56 -5.88 18.49
C THR A 178 -9.84 -6.98 19.24
N TRP A 179 -8.53 -6.87 19.46
CA TRP A 179 -7.87 -7.74 20.43
C TRP A 179 -8.20 -7.31 21.87
N LEU A 180 -8.43 -8.30 22.74
CA LEU A 180 -8.74 -8.08 24.15
C LEU A 180 -7.88 -8.99 25.03
N SER A 181 -7.15 -8.38 25.96
CA SER A 181 -6.41 -9.06 27.04
C SER A 181 -7.06 -8.78 28.40
N ARG A 182 -7.06 -9.79 29.27
CA ARG A 182 -7.55 -9.66 30.66
C ARG A 182 -6.52 -9.00 31.57
N ARG A 183 -5.35 -8.63 31.06
CA ARG A 183 -4.26 -7.98 31.79
C ARG A 183 -4.20 -6.50 31.45
N GLY A 184 -3.75 -5.67 32.38
CA GLY A 184 -3.52 -4.23 32.13
C GLY A 184 -2.18 -3.92 31.43
N ALA A 185 -1.34 -4.94 31.24
CA ALA A 185 -0.09 -4.91 30.50
C ALA A 185 0.09 -6.28 29.83
N ASP A 186 0.53 -6.28 28.57
CA ASP A 186 0.67 -7.50 27.80
C ASP A 186 1.61 -7.30 26.61
N ARG A 187 1.94 -8.39 25.92
CA ARG A 187 2.76 -8.32 24.70
C ARG A 187 2.02 -8.87 23.49
N LEU A 188 2.34 -8.31 22.34
CA LEU A 188 1.96 -8.80 21.02
C LEU A 188 3.23 -9.07 20.22
N ASP A 189 3.47 -10.33 19.89
CA ASP A 189 4.59 -10.77 19.07
C ASP A 189 4.10 -11.00 17.65
N PHE A 190 4.61 -10.20 16.72
CA PHE A 190 4.36 -10.29 15.29
C PHE A 190 5.56 -10.97 14.64
N THR A 191 5.31 -12.06 13.93
CA THR A 191 6.34 -12.70 13.10
C THR A 191 6.04 -12.37 11.66
N LEU A 192 6.93 -11.61 11.03
CA LEU A 192 6.88 -11.35 9.60
C LEU A 192 7.41 -12.56 8.84
N THR A 193 7.00 -12.61 7.60
CA THR A 193 7.44 -13.61 6.63
C THR A 193 8.92 -13.41 6.33
N GLU A 194 9.30 -12.18 5.96
CA GLU A 194 10.65 -11.72 5.72
C GLU A 194 11.08 -10.55 6.63
N PRO A 195 12.39 -10.28 6.79
CA PRO A 195 12.89 -9.12 7.49
C PRO A 195 12.51 -7.80 6.79
N VAL A 196 11.92 -6.85 7.51
CA VAL A 196 11.53 -5.53 6.98
C VAL A 196 12.23 -4.40 7.74
N HIS A 197 12.62 -3.34 7.04
CA HIS A 197 12.96 -2.08 7.69
C HIS A 197 11.67 -1.47 8.23
N LEU A 198 11.63 -1.08 9.50
CA LEU A 198 10.45 -0.45 10.09
C LEU A 198 10.71 1.05 10.28
N ARG A 199 9.89 1.88 9.65
CA ARG A 199 10.01 3.35 9.68
C ARG A 199 8.94 3.99 10.55
N HIS A 200 7.71 3.51 10.46
CA HIS A 200 6.63 3.95 11.35
C HIS A 200 5.58 2.85 11.53
N TYR A 201 4.70 3.05 12.50
CA TYR A 201 3.60 2.14 12.80
C TYR A 201 2.37 2.93 13.26
N VAL A 202 1.20 2.37 12.98
CA VAL A 202 -0.09 2.95 13.39
C VAL A 202 -0.76 2.03 14.39
N LEU A 203 -1.21 2.58 15.50
CA LEU A 203 -2.09 1.91 16.46
C LEU A 203 -3.49 2.53 16.38
N VAL A 204 -4.51 1.69 16.29
CA VAL A 204 -5.91 2.15 16.24
C VAL A 204 -6.62 1.77 17.54
N SER A 205 -7.23 2.75 18.21
CA SER A 205 -8.00 2.49 19.44
C SER A 205 -9.21 1.60 19.17
N ALA A 206 -9.48 0.68 20.10
CA ALA A 206 -10.64 -0.21 20.05
C ALA A 206 -11.94 0.55 20.34
N HIS A 207 -13.09 -0.12 20.15
CA HIS A 207 -14.42 0.45 20.44
C HIS A 207 -14.73 0.54 21.95
N GLY A 208 -14.06 -0.25 22.78
CA GLY A 208 -14.38 -0.41 24.22
C GLY A 208 -13.91 0.75 25.11
N PRO A 209 -13.98 0.61 26.45
CA PRO A 209 -13.64 1.66 27.42
C PRO A 209 -12.19 2.19 27.34
N ALA A 210 -12.01 3.51 27.58
CA ALA A 210 -10.72 4.22 27.40
C ALA A 210 -9.61 3.76 28.33
N ASP A 211 -10.01 3.39 29.54
CA ASP A 211 -9.10 2.96 30.59
C ASP A 211 -8.32 1.69 30.21
N ARG A 212 -8.81 0.95 29.20
CA ARG A 212 -8.14 -0.23 28.64
C ARG A 212 -7.21 0.07 27.47
N ASP A 213 -7.12 1.31 27.01
CA ASP A 213 -6.24 1.66 25.90
C ASP A 213 -4.75 1.65 26.35
N PRO A 214 -3.79 1.24 25.49
CA PRO A 214 -2.37 1.33 25.79
C PRO A 214 -1.97 2.79 26.08
N CYS A 215 -1.13 3.00 27.10
CA CYS A 215 -0.58 4.32 27.41
C CYS A 215 0.96 4.32 27.59
N ALA A 216 1.57 3.14 27.67
CA ALA A 216 3.02 2.99 27.55
C ALA A 216 3.36 1.65 26.89
N TRP A 217 4.33 1.66 25.99
CA TRP A 217 4.81 0.47 25.31
C TRP A 217 6.22 0.64 24.78
N GLU A 218 6.85 -0.50 24.53
CA GLU A 218 8.08 -0.58 23.75
C GLU A 218 7.81 -1.37 22.47
N LEU A 219 8.16 -0.79 21.33
CA LEU A 219 8.24 -1.52 20.09
C LEU A 219 9.66 -2.05 19.93
N ARG A 220 9.79 -3.37 19.78
CA ARG A 220 11.09 -4.03 19.68
C ARG A 220 11.19 -4.82 18.38
N GLY A 221 12.38 -4.83 17.81
CA GLY A 221 12.76 -5.60 16.64
C GLY A 221 13.67 -6.76 17.02
N SER A 222 13.52 -7.90 16.36
CA SER A 222 14.43 -9.03 16.49
C SER A 222 14.61 -9.72 15.14
N VAL A 223 15.87 -10.02 14.82
CA VAL A 223 16.23 -10.77 13.61
C VAL A 223 15.98 -12.26 13.76
N ASP A 224 16.03 -12.78 14.99
CA ASP A 224 16.03 -14.21 15.32
C ASP A 224 14.90 -14.65 16.26
N GLY A 225 14.11 -13.71 16.80
CA GLY A 225 13.04 -13.92 17.77
C GLY A 225 13.52 -14.10 19.21
N HIS A 226 14.83 -14.09 19.46
CA HIS A 226 15.45 -14.34 20.76
C HIS A 226 16.13 -13.09 21.32
N ALA A 227 16.95 -12.42 20.51
CA ALA A 227 17.60 -11.16 20.85
C ALA A 227 16.74 -9.99 20.36
N TRP A 228 16.24 -9.19 21.29
CA TRP A 228 15.34 -8.08 21.01
C TRP A 228 16.05 -6.75 21.23
N VAL A 229 15.92 -5.86 20.25
CA VAL A 229 16.42 -4.49 20.28
C VAL A 229 15.21 -3.56 20.33
N THR A 230 15.25 -2.54 21.18
CA THR A 230 14.16 -1.54 21.26
C THR A 230 14.27 -0.56 20.09
N LEU A 231 13.21 -0.46 19.30
CA LEU A 231 13.09 0.44 18.15
C LEU A 231 12.42 1.75 18.54
N ASP A 232 11.41 1.66 19.39
CA ASP A 232 10.66 2.82 19.87
C ASP A 232 10.17 2.57 21.30
N THR A 233 10.15 3.63 22.10
CA THR A 233 9.65 3.61 23.48
C THR A 233 8.70 4.77 23.65
N ARG A 234 7.46 4.46 24.02
CA ARG A 234 6.41 5.45 24.25
C ARG A 234 5.90 5.33 25.68
N SER A 235 5.72 6.46 26.34
CA SER A 235 5.09 6.53 27.66
C SER A 235 4.15 7.73 27.74
N ASP A 236 3.11 7.57 28.56
CA ASP A 236 2.12 8.62 28.83
C ASP A 236 1.34 9.04 27.57
N GLU A 237 1.15 8.08 26.67
CA GLU A 237 0.32 8.21 25.49
C GLU A 237 -1.17 8.04 25.84
N SER A 238 -2.05 8.62 25.02
CA SER A 238 -3.50 8.49 25.20
C SER A 238 -4.25 8.35 23.88
N PHE A 239 -5.42 7.71 23.91
CA PHE A 239 -6.32 7.60 22.76
C PHE A 239 -7.61 8.38 23.04
N PRO A 240 -7.64 9.68 22.69
CA PRO A 240 -8.72 10.59 23.08
C PRO A 240 -10.09 10.29 22.45
N GLY A 241 -10.13 9.45 21.40
CA GLY A 241 -11.30 8.99 20.67
C GLY A 241 -11.27 7.49 20.39
N ARG A 242 -12.38 6.95 19.86
CA ARG A 242 -12.54 5.54 19.49
C ARG A 242 -12.37 5.34 17.99
N HIS A 243 -11.79 4.20 17.61
CA HIS A 243 -11.35 3.94 16.24
C HIS A 243 -10.40 5.04 15.73
N LEU A 244 -9.71 5.70 16.65
CA LEU A 244 -8.75 6.74 16.35
C LEU A 244 -7.44 6.06 15.97
N ALA A 245 -7.03 6.23 14.72
CA ALA A 245 -5.69 5.87 14.28
C ALA A 245 -4.70 6.89 14.84
N ARG A 246 -3.62 6.40 15.44
CA ARG A 246 -2.48 7.22 15.85
C ARG A 246 -1.22 6.66 15.22
N ASP A 247 -0.44 7.55 14.63
CA ASP A 247 0.83 7.23 13.99
C ASP A 247 2.00 7.45 14.96
N PHE A 248 3.01 6.61 14.84
CA PHE A 248 4.22 6.63 15.65
C PHE A 248 5.43 6.32 14.77
N HIS A 249 6.37 7.27 14.70
CA HIS A 249 7.61 7.13 13.97
C HIS A 249 8.68 6.41 14.81
N VAL A 250 9.48 5.56 14.15
CA VAL A 250 10.66 4.92 14.72
C VAL A 250 11.83 5.88 14.58
N SER A 251 12.54 6.15 15.68
CA SER A 251 13.69 7.07 15.67
C SER A 251 14.80 6.52 14.76
N ARG A 252 15.37 7.36 13.88
CA ARG A 252 16.45 6.91 13.00
C ARG A 252 17.74 6.64 13.79
N GLY A 253 18.27 5.44 13.60
CA GLY A 253 19.51 4.91 14.17
C GLY A 253 19.92 3.65 13.44
N SER A 254 21.08 3.07 13.76
CA SER A 254 21.55 1.82 13.15
C SER A 254 20.54 0.66 13.28
N GLU A 255 19.73 0.71 14.31
CA GLU A 255 18.65 -0.19 14.63
C GLU A 255 17.50 -0.05 13.63
N ALA A 256 17.06 1.18 13.29
CA ALA A 256 15.99 1.41 12.32
C ALA A 256 16.38 1.04 10.88
N ASP A 257 17.68 1.02 10.57
CA ASP A 257 18.22 0.55 9.29
C ASP A 257 18.48 -0.97 9.27
N THR A 258 18.25 -1.66 10.38
CA THR A 258 18.29 -3.14 10.42
C THR A 258 16.92 -3.70 10.02
N PRO A 259 16.86 -4.66 9.08
CA PRO A 259 15.60 -5.30 8.74
C PRO A 259 15.25 -6.37 9.81
N TYR A 260 14.04 -6.30 10.37
CA TYR A 260 13.59 -7.20 11.43
C TYR A 260 12.50 -8.15 10.96
N ARG A 261 12.65 -9.43 11.32
CA ARG A 261 11.64 -10.46 11.03
C ARG A 261 10.63 -10.62 12.14
N HIS A 262 10.99 -10.24 13.36
CA HIS A 262 10.11 -10.32 14.52
C HIS A 262 9.94 -8.92 15.10
N LEU A 263 8.69 -8.52 15.29
CA LEU A 263 8.33 -7.28 15.98
C LEU A 263 7.58 -7.64 17.25
N ARG A 264 7.84 -6.92 18.33
CA ARG A 264 7.13 -7.06 19.60
C ARG A 264 6.61 -5.70 20.01
N LEU A 265 5.30 -5.60 20.17
CA LEU A 265 4.67 -4.50 20.87
C LEU A 265 4.47 -4.93 22.32
N GLU A 266 5.37 -4.49 23.20
CA GLU A 266 5.32 -4.76 24.63
C GLU A 266 4.60 -3.61 25.33
N ILE A 267 3.31 -3.78 25.60
CA ILE A 267 2.48 -2.78 26.28
C ILE A 267 2.72 -2.92 27.77
N THR A 268 3.50 -2.00 28.32
CA THR A 268 3.92 -2.02 29.72
C THR A 268 2.86 -1.43 30.65
N ARG A 269 1.94 -0.61 30.13
CA ARG A 269 0.87 0.02 30.90
C ARG A 269 -0.33 0.42 30.03
N ASN A 270 -1.53 0.30 30.60
CA ASN A 270 -2.78 0.82 30.04
C ASN A 270 -3.27 2.06 30.83
N SER A 271 -4.37 2.66 30.37
CA SER A 271 -4.92 3.90 30.93
C SER A 271 -5.71 3.73 32.25
N GLY A 272 -5.41 2.69 33.05
CA GLY A 272 -5.95 2.48 34.39
C GLY A 272 -7.06 1.42 34.53
N GLY A 273 -7.43 0.76 33.44
CA GLY A 273 -8.45 -0.30 33.41
C GLY A 273 -7.91 -1.66 33.86
N SER A 274 -8.82 -2.61 34.15
CA SER A 274 -8.44 -3.97 34.57
C SER A 274 -8.00 -4.89 33.42
N GLY A 275 -8.16 -4.45 32.16
CA GLY A 275 -7.79 -5.20 30.96
C GLY A 275 -7.22 -4.27 29.89
N LEU A 276 -6.79 -4.84 28.77
CA LEU A 276 -6.12 -4.14 27.68
C LEU A 276 -6.84 -4.44 26.37
N GLN A 277 -6.93 -3.46 25.48
CA GLN A 277 -7.55 -3.61 24.17
C GLN A 277 -6.78 -2.87 23.09
N LEU A 278 -6.89 -3.34 21.86
CA LEU A 278 -6.37 -2.63 20.68
C LEU A 278 -7.20 -3.01 19.45
N GLY A 279 -7.48 -2.02 18.60
CA GLY A 279 -8.30 -2.21 17.40
C GLY A 279 -7.50 -2.76 16.23
N ARG A 280 -6.41 -2.10 15.88
CA ARG A 280 -5.56 -2.46 14.73
C ARG A 280 -4.11 -2.05 14.96
N VAL A 281 -3.19 -2.76 14.31
CA VAL A 281 -1.79 -2.37 14.14
C VAL A 281 -1.49 -2.34 12.65
N ARG A 282 -0.76 -1.32 12.19
CA ARG A 282 -0.18 -1.28 10.85
C ARG A 282 1.32 -0.98 10.95
N PHE A 283 2.12 -1.61 10.10
CA PHE A 283 3.57 -1.44 10.05
C PHE A 283 3.98 -0.91 8.69
N PHE A 284 4.97 -0.01 8.64
CA PHE A 284 5.40 0.62 7.40
C PHE A 284 6.92 0.66 7.28
N SER A 285 7.40 0.38 6.06
CA SER A 285 8.80 0.33 5.67
C SER A 285 9.32 1.59 5.00
N ALA A 286 8.43 2.53 4.68
CA ALA A 286 8.74 3.87 4.21
C ALA A 286 8.28 4.92 5.23
N ASP A 287 8.92 6.08 5.24
CA ASP A 287 8.41 7.26 5.95
C ASP A 287 7.19 7.83 5.20
N ARG A 288 6.31 8.53 5.92
CA ARG A 288 5.26 9.36 5.28
C ARG A 288 5.92 10.40 4.36
N ALA A 289 5.57 10.39 3.07
CA ALA A 289 6.14 11.29 2.09
C ALA A 289 5.27 12.54 1.91
N TYR A 290 5.83 13.71 2.23
CA TYR A 290 5.36 14.96 1.62
C TYR A 290 6.04 15.13 0.26
N GLU A 291 5.34 15.74 -0.68
CA GLU A 291 5.84 16.10 -2.00
C GLU A 291 6.46 17.49 -1.98
N SER A 292 5.67 18.45 -1.50
CA SER A 292 5.96 19.87 -1.63
C SER A 292 5.21 20.68 -0.58
N PHE A 293 5.54 21.95 -0.48
CA PHE A 293 4.74 22.93 0.25
C PHE A 293 4.59 24.22 -0.54
N THR A 294 3.50 24.93 -0.29
CA THR A 294 3.23 26.26 -0.83
C THR A 294 2.62 27.15 0.23
N GLY A 295 2.87 28.45 0.15
CA GLY A 295 2.33 29.40 1.11
C GLY A 295 3.01 30.76 1.03
N HIS A 296 3.09 31.42 2.18
CA HIS A 296 3.71 32.73 2.29
C HIS A 296 4.42 32.89 3.63
N ARG A 297 5.37 33.82 3.66
CA ARG A 297 6.05 34.29 4.87
C ARG A 297 6.15 35.80 4.89
N TYR A 298 6.23 36.40 6.06
CA TYR A 298 6.41 37.82 6.25
C TYR A 298 7.38 38.08 7.41
N ALA A 299 8.05 39.22 7.34
CA ALA A 299 8.82 39.79 8.45
C ALA A 299 8.06 40.99 9.01
N THR A 300 8.49 41.47 10.18
CA THR A 300 7.88 42.61 10.87
C THR A 300 7.83 43.84 9.99
N GLY A 301 6.61 44.33 9.71
CA GLY A 301 6.38 45.49 8.85
C GLY A 301 6.62 45.24 7.35
N GLY A 302 6.96 44.01 6.95
CA GLY A 302 7.11 43.60 5.56
C GLY A 302 5.81 43.05 4.95
N ALA A 303 5.70 43.09 3.63
CA ALA A 303 4.61 42.42 2.92
C ALA A 303 4.82 40.89 2.91
N PRO A 304 3.73 40.09 2.90
CA PRO A 304 3.82 38.66 2.64
C PRO A 304 4.53 38.39 1.32
N THR A 305 5.47 37.43 1.34
CA THR A 305 6.22 36.95 0.19
C THR A 305 5.89 35.48 -0.06
N PRO A 306 5.81 35.02 -1.32
CA PRO A 306 5.62 33.61 -1.62
C PRO A 306 6.69 32.73 -0.96
N TYR A 307 6.28 31.59 -0.43
CA TYR A 307 7.16 30.62 0.20
C TYR A 307 6.74 29.22 -0.21
N ALA A 308 7.57 28.56 -1.02
CA ALA A 308 7.25 27.25 -1.58
C ALA A 308 8.52 26.40 -1.73
N GLY A 309 8.37 25.09 -1.71
CA GLY A 309 9.51 24.17 -1.81
C GLY A 309 9.10 22.73 -2.09
N ILE A 310 10.08 21.90 -2.45
CA ILE A 310 9.91 20.48 -2.78
C ILE A 310 10.77 19.62 -1.87
N VAL A 311 10.33 18.41 -1.54
CA VAL A 311 11.18 17.46 -0.79
C VAL A 311 12.42 17.13 -1.61
N GLY A 312 13.58 17.23 -1.00
CA GLY A 312 14.81 16.92 -1.73
C GLY A 312 14.99 15.41 -1.91
N GLY A 313 15.27 15.00 -3.15
CA GLY A 313 15.38 13.59 -3.55
C GLY A 313 14.09 12.99 -4.14
N LEU A 314 12.96 13.70 -4.10
CA LEU A 314 11.66 13.24 -4.62
C LEU A 314 11.65 12.97 -6.15
N VAL A 315 12.69 13.45 -6.82
CA VAL A 315 12.86 13.62 -8.27
C VAL A 315 13.55 12.44 -8.97
N ALA A 316 14.10 11.49 -8.22
CA ALA A 316 14.93 10.44 -8.81
C ALA A 316 14.10 9.46 -9.67
N GLY A 317 14.35 9.43 -10.98
CA GLY A 317 13.84 8.38 -11.90
C GLY A 317 12.93 8.87 -13.03
N ALA A 318 12.23 9.99 -12.87
CA ALA A 318 11.33 10.52 -13.90
C ALA A 318 12.09 11.36 -14.96
N PRO A 319 11.79 11.23 -16.27
CA PRO A 319 12.45 11.99 -17.33
C PRO A 319 12.09 13.49 -17.27
N ARG A 320 13.10 14.36 -17.44
CA ARG A 320 12.94 15.83 -17.26
C ARG A 320 13.50 16.66 -18.39
N SER A 321 14.58 16.21 -19.01
CA SER A 321 15.13 16.85 -20.20
C SER A 321 14.69 16.11 -21.46
N VAL A 322 14.85 16.77 -22.60
CA VAL A 322 14.64 16.15 -23.92
C VAL A 322 15.50 14.88 -24.08
N GLY A 323 16.75 14.91 -23.57
CA GLY A 323 17.64 13.76 -23.60
C GLY A 323 17.14 12.58 -22.77
N ASP A 324 16.66 12.84 -21.55
CA ASP A 324 16.08 11.82 -20.68
C ASP A 324 14.85 11.18 -21.32
N TRP A 325 13.95 12.02 -21.85
CA TRP A 325 12.76 11.55 -22.57
C TRP A 325 13.10 10.68 -23.75
N ARG A 326 14.04 11.10 -24.62
CA ARG A 326 14.45 10.28 -25.78
C ARG A 326 15.02 8.94 -25.34
N SER A 327 15.83 8.91 -24.28
CA SER A 327 16.39 7.66 -23.76
C SER A 327 15.31 6.74 -23.18
N PHE A 328 14.41 7.30 -22.37
CA PHE A 328 13.31 6.55 -21.74
C PHE A 328 12.38 5.93 -22.79
N LEU A 329 11.92 6.76 -23.73
CA LEU A 329 10.97 6.41 -24.77
C LEU A 329 11.54 5.46 -25.82
N ALA A 330 12.84 5.55 -26.12
CA ALA A 330 13.52 4.58 -26.98
C ALA A 330 13.57 3.19 -26.31
N GLY A 331 13.90 3.14 -25.01
CA GLY A 331 13.84 1.89 -24.25
C GLY A 331 12.43 1.32 -24.19
N PHE A 332 11.42 2.17 -23.96
CA PHE A 332 10.03 1.73 -23.90
C PHE A 332 9.51 1.25 -25.27
N SER A 333 9.85 1.93 -26.36
CA SER A 333 9.56 1.50 -27.75
C SER A 333 10.15 0.12 -28.04
N ALA A 334 11.42 -0.10 -27.66
CA ALA A 334 12.09 -1.37 -27.87
C ALA A 334 11.46 -2.51 -27.06
N ASP A 335 10.97 -2.23 -25.86
CA ASP A 335 10.26 -3.20 -25.04
C ASP A 335 8.90 -3.55 -25.66
N MET A 336 8.07 -2.56 -26.02
CA MET A 336 6.77 -2.77 -26.67
C MET A 336 6.86 -3.57 -27.97
N LEU A 337 7.75 -3.14 -28.88
CA LEU A 337 7.95 -3.82 -30.18
C LEU A 337 8.42 -5.27 -30.06
N ARG A 338 8.97 -5.65 -28.90
CA ARG A 338 9.49 -7.00 -28.66
C ARG A 338 8.44 -7.93 -28.06
N VAL A 339 7.54 -7.43 -27.21
CA VAL A 339 6.62 -8.28 -26.43
C VAL A 339 5.17 -8.22 -26.89
N GLU A 340 4.75 -7.13 -27.53
CA GLU A 340 3.37 -6.99 -28.01
C GLU A 340 3.16 -7.61 -29.38
N ASP A 341 1.91 -8.03 -29.63
CA ASP A 341 1.49 -8.57 -30.91
C ASP A 341 1.02 -7.47 -31.88
N GLU A 342 0.67 -7.86 -33.12
CA GLU A 342 0.24 -6.92 -34.15
C GLU A 342 -1.10 -6.23 -33.81
N ASP A 343 -1.97 -6.89 -33.04
CA ASP A 343 -3.28 -6.37 -32.67
C ASP A 343 -3.12 -5.23 -31.64
N GLU A 344 -2.22 -5.39 -30.67
CA GLU A 344 -1.91 -4.35 -29.67
C GLU A 344 -1.12 -3.16 -30.25
N LEU A 345 -0.41 -3.38 -31.36
CA LEU A 345 0.36 -2.34 -32.07
C LEU A 345 -0.37 -1.78 -33.31
N HIS A 346 -1.69 -1.87 -33.37
CA HIS A 346 -2.49 -1.47 -34.53
C HIS A 346 -2.37 0.03 -34.91
N THR A 347 -2.00 0.91 -33.98
CA THR A 347 -1.77 2.34 -34.24
C THR A 347 -0.35 2.67 -34.70
N VAL A 348 0.58 1.70 -34.69
CA VAL A 348 1.99 1.89 -35.05
C VAL A 348 2.22 1.67 -36.54
N SER A 349 2.83 2.65 -37.20
CA SER A 349 3.19 2.59 -38.63
C SER A 349 4.41 1.70 -38.93
N GLU A 350 4.57 1.27 -40.19
CA GLU A 350 5.74 0.48 -40.63
C GLU A 350 7.05 1.29 -40.51
N GLU A 351 6.99 2.60 -40.73
CA GLU A 351 8.11 3.52 -40.55
C GLU A 351 8.57 3.57 -39.08
N GLN A 352 7.64 3.67 -38.12
CA GLN A 352 7.94 3.68 -36.69
C GLN A 352 8.54 2.35 -36.22
N ARG A 353 7.98 1.21 -36.68
CA ARG A 353 8.55 -0.12 -36.42
C ARG A 353 9.98 -0.22 -36.94
N SER A 354 10.23 0.22 -38.18
CA SER A 354 11.55 0.21 -38.81
C SER A 354 12.56 1.11 -38.09
N ALA A 355 12.10 2.24 -37.56
CA ALA A 355 12.92 3.17 -36.77
C ALA A 355 13.13 2.74 -35.32
N SER A 356 12.40 1.72 -34.83
CA SER A 356 12.34 1.35 -33.41
C SER A 356 11.98 2.53 -32.50
N TRP A 357 11.07 3.38 -32.97
CA TRP A 357 10.63 4.60 -32.30
C TRP A 357 9.12 4.77 -32.51
N LEU A 358 8.34 4.62 -31.44
CA LEU A 358 6.87 4.76 -31.48
C LEU A 358 6.40 6.22 -31.37
N GLY A 359 7.32 7.16 -31.25
CA GLY A 359 7.01 8.58 -31.25
C GLY A 359 6.98 9.17 -32.66
N TYR A 360 6.88 10.50 -32.69
CA TYR A 360 7.06 11.32 -33.88
C TYR A 360 8.34 12.15 -33.74
N ASP A 361 8.61 13.00 -34.73
CA ASP A 361 9.62 14.04 -34.58
C ASP A 361 9.26 15.00 -33.44
N GLY A 362 10.26 15.50 -32.74
CA GLY A 362 10.07 16.46 -31.66
C GLY A 362 9.53 17.80 -32.17
N ALA A 363 8.64 18.42 -31.40
CA ALA A 363 8.13 19.74 -31.70
C ALA A 363 9.25 20.80 -31.60
N THR A 364 9.28 21.73 -32.54
CA THR A 364 10.19 22.87 -32.48
C THR A 364 9.75 23.83 -31.38
N GLU A 365 10.70 24.62 -30.85
CA GLU A 365 10.43 25.65 -29.86
C GLU A 365 9.31 26.60 -30.32
N ASP A 366 9.31 27.01 -31.60
CA ASP A 366 8.26 27.86 -32.18
C ASP A 366 6.86 27.21 -32.09
N ARG A 367 6.75 25.89 -32.30
CA ARG A 367 5.47 25.16 -32.20
C ARG A 367 5.00 25.03 -30.76
N ILE A 368 5.93 24.79 -29.83
CA ILE A 368 5.62 24.71 -28.40
C ILE A 368 5.19 26.09 -27.87
N THR A 369 5.90 27.16 -28.23
CA THR A 369 5.52 28.53 -27.86
C THR A 369 4.18 28.93 -28.50
N ALA A 370 3.91 28.53 -29.74
CA ALA A 370 2.60 28.74 -30.36
C ALA A 370 1.48 28.00 -29.62
N LEU A 371 1.73 26.78 -29.15
CA LEU A 371 0.81 26.04 -28.31
C LEU A 371 0.56 26.74 -26.97
N GLU A 372 1.61 27.17 -26.27
CA GLU A 372 1.48 27.91 -25.01
C GLU A 372 0.69 29.22 -25.18
N HIS A 373 0.94 29.93 -26.29
CA HIS A 373 0.16 31.11 -26.65
C HIS A 373 -1.31 30.76 -26.92
N ARG A 374 -1.59 29.63 -27.56
CA ARG A 374 -2.97 29.14 -27.79
C ARG A 374 -3.66 28.78 -26.48
N LEU A 375 -2.97 28.14 -25.55
CA LEU A 375 -3.51 27.75 -24.23
C LEU A 375 -3.56 28.91 -23.24
N GLY A 376 -2.80 29.98 -23.47
CA GLY A 376 -2.65 31.11 -22.56
C GLY A 376 -1.84 30.80 -21.30
N ARG A 377 -1.05 29.71 -21.30
CA ARG A 377 -0.25 29.22 -20.17
C ARG A 377 1.04 28.58 -20.64
N THR A 378 2.09 28.68 -19.83
CA THR A 378 3.31 27.89 -20.02
C THR A 378 3.07 26.44 -19.61
N LEU A 379 3.49 25.49 -20.44
CA LEU A 379 3.32 24.06 -20.18
C LEU A 379 4.18 23.59 -18.99
N PRO A 380 3.77 22.50 -18.30
CA PRO A 380 4.58 21.93 -17.25
C PRO A 380 5.92 21.40 -17.82
N PRO A 381 7.05 21.56 -17.11
CA PRO A 381 8.39 21.31 -17.66
C PRO A 381 8.58 19.91 -18.26
N SER A 382 8.06 18.87 -17.61
CA SER A 382 8.14 17.49 -18.08
C SER A 382 7.40 17.28 -19.40
N TYR A 383 6.16 17.78 -19.52
CA TYR A 383 5.36 17.67 -20.74
C TYR A 383 5.92 18.54 -21.87
N ARG A 384 6.42 19.73 -21.55
CA ARG A 384 7.12 20.58 -22.54
C ARG A 384 8.32 19.85 -23.15
N SER A 385 9.13 19.24 -22.29
CA SER A 385 10.31 18.48 -22.72
C SER A 385 9.95 17.20 -23.46
N PHE A 386 8.83 16.56 -23.10
CA PHE A 386 8.26 15.44 -23.84
C PHE A 386 7.88 15.85 -25.27
N LEU A 387 7.13 16.95 -25.45
CA LEU A 387 6.76 17.45 -26.78
C LEU A 387 7.99 17.79 -27.63
N ALA A 388 9.04 18.35 -27.03
CA ALA A 388 10.31 18.59 -27.71
C ALA A 388 11.08 17.29 -28.06
N ALA A 389 10.82 16.19 -27.35
CA ALA A 389 11.35 14.87 -27.69
C ALA A 389 10.50 14.17 -28.78
N SER A 390 9.18 14.28 -28.71
CA SER A 390 8.17 13.68 -29.59
C SER A 390 6.88 14.52 -29.61
N ASP A 391 6.46 15.00 -30.79
CA ASP A 391 5.25 15.81 -30.97
C ASP A 391 3.97 14.94 -30.99
N GLY A 392 3.62 14.35 -29.85
CA GLY A 392 2.61 13.30 -29.72
C GLY A 392 3.26 11.91 -29.62
N TRP A 393 2.45 10.86 -29.51
CA TRP A 393 2.96 9.49 -29.36
C TRP A 393 1.93 8.45 -29.82
N SER A 394 2.37 7.33 -30.40
CA SER A 394 1.51 6.16 -30.66
C SER A 394 1.82 5.04 -29.68
N THR A 395 0.79 4.40 -29.14
CA THR A 395 0.83 3.31 -28.16
C THR A 395 1.66 3.67 -26.93
N MET A 396 1.04 4.31 -25.93
CA MET A 396 1.68 4.63 -24.64
C MET A 396 1.52 3.51 -23.61
N GLY A 397 0.71 2.49 -23.90
CA GLY A 397 0.55 1.28 -23.09
C GLY A 397 -0.63 0.44 -23.58
N THR A 398 -1.11 -0.48 -22.74
CA THR A 398 -2.17 -1.45 -23.11
C THR A 398 -3.52 -0.76 -23.38
N PHE A 399 -3.82 0.31 -22.64
CA PHE A 399 -5.10 1.00 -22.71
C PHE A 399 -5.00 2.41 -23.29
N MET A 400 -3.79 2.96 -23.43
CA MET A 400 -3.55 4.28 -24.00
C MET A 400 -2.92 4.16 -25.40
N TYR A 401 -3.74 4.33 -26.43
CA TYR A 401 -3.36 4.06 -27.82
C TYR A 401 -2.65 5.22 -28.51
N SER A 402 -2.88 6.47 -28.09
CA SER A 402 -2.13 7.61 -28.61
C SER A 402 -2.22 8.86 -27.74
N LEU A 403 -1.18 9.70 -27.81
CA LEU A 403 -1.11 11.01 -27.18
C LEU A 403 -1.11 12.12 -28.23
N ARG A 404 -1.79 13.22 -27.91
CA ARG A 404 -1.93 14.39 -28.77
C ARG A 404 -0.60 15.14 -28.92
N GLY A 405 -0.35 15.64 -30.13
CA GLY A 405 0.75 16.56 -30.41
C GLY A 405 0.36 18.02 -30.23
N THR A 406 1.29 18.92 -30.48
CA THR A 406 1.14 20.38 -30.35
C THR A 406 -0.03 20.95 -31.16
N SER A 407 -0.39 20.35 -32.30
CA SER A 407 -1.52 20.82 -33.11
C SER A 407 -2.88 20.43 -32.56
N THR A 408 -2.99 19.28 -31.90
CA THR A 408 -4.27 18.67 -31.49
C THR A 408 -4.56 18.77 -29.99
N VAL A 409 -3.53 18.92 -29.14
CA VAL A 409 -3.72 19.07 -27.68
C VAL A 409 -4.49 20.34 -27.33
N GLY A 410 -5.48 20.24 -26.44
CA GLY A 410 -6.37 21.34 -26.09
C GLY A 410 -7.03 21.16 -24.73
N TRP A 411 -7.71 22.22 -24.29
CA TRP A 411 -8.52 22.16 -23.08
C TRP A 411 -9.70 21.22 -23.29
N LEU A 412 -9.96 20.36 -22.30
CA LEU A 412 -11.06 19.39 -22.37
C LEU A 412 -12.41 20.06 -22.69
N ALA A 413 -12.65 21.25 -22.14
CA ALA A 413 -13.89 22.01 -22.36
C ALA A 413 -14.06 22.55 -23.79
N ASP A 414 -12.97 22.67 -24.55
CA ASP A 414 -12.96 23.23 -25.90
C ASP A 414 -12.93 22.15 -27.00
N LEU A 415 -12.71 20.89 -26.63
CA LEU A 415 -12.65 19.78 -27.56
C LEU A 415 -14.05 19.21 -27.82
N GLU A 416 -14.50 19.35 -29.07
CA GLU A 416 -15.71 18.68 -29.58
C GLU A 416 -15.45 17.16 -29.69
N ASP A 417 -16.48 16.33 -29.52
CA ASP A 417 -16.44 14.86 -29.69
C ASP A 417 -15.67 14.03 -28.63
N VAL A 418 -15.38 14.57 -27.45
CA VAL A 418 -14.82 13.76 -26.35
C VAL A 418 -15.95 13.04 -25.61
N ALA A 419 -15.99 11.70 -25.69
CA ALA A 419 -16.99 10.85 -25.02
C ALA A 419 -16.80 10.75 -23.49
N LEU A 420 -15.93 11.58 -22.90
CA LEU A 420 -15.72 11.66 -21.47
C LEU A 420 -17.00 12.15 -20.78
N PRO A 421 -17.52 11.40 -19.80
CA PRO A 421 -18.57 11.88 -18.92
C PRO A 421 -18.01 13.00 -18.01
N VAL A 422 -17.93 14.24 -18.49
CA VAL A 422 -17.33 15.39 -17.76
C VAL A 422 -17.98 15.62 -16.39
N GLU A 423 -19.24 15.24 -16.25
CA GLU A 423 -20.00 15.21 -15.00
C GLU A 423 -19.42 14.28 -13.92
N TYR A 424 -18.55 13.33 -14.29
CA TYR A 424 -17.81 12.43 -13.39
C TYR A 424 -16.37 12.87 -13.10
N LEU A 425 -15.91 13.97 -13.70
CA LEU A 425 -14.64 14.63 -13.34
C LEU A 425 -14.83 15.66 -12.20
N GLY A 426 -16.08 15.84 -11.74
CA GLY A 426 -16.52 16.95 -10.88
C GLY A 426 -15.78 17.09 -9.53
N GLU A 427 -15.71 18.35 -9.06
CA GLU A 427 -15.04 18.90 -7.85
C GLU A 427 -13.56 18.55 -7.59
N ASP A 428 -13.02 17.45 -8.11
CA ASP A 428 -11.66 16.97 -7.79
C ASP A 428 -10.56 17.74 -8.53
N LEU A 429 -10.87 18.30 -9.70
CA LEU A 429 -9.95 19.15 -10.47
C LEU A 429 -9.96 20.59 -9.94
N VAL A 430 -8.77 21.16 -9.75
CA VAL A 430 -8.54 22.52 -9.25
C VAL A 430 -8.71 23.56 -10.35
N GLY A 431 -8.29 23.24 -11.57
CA GLY A 431 -8.32 24.15 -12.72
C GLY A 431 -8.77 23.48 -14.02
N PRO A 432 -8.62 24.18 -15.15
CA PRO A 432 -8.99 23.62 -16.44
C PRO A 432 -8.07 22.43 -16.77
N ALA A 433 -8.69 21.32 -17.19
CA ALA A 433 -7.97 20.12 -17.60
C ALA A 433 -7.50 20.20 -19.04
N LEU A 434 -6.20 19.99 -19.26
CA LEU A 434 -5.62 19.78 -20.58
C LEU A 434 -5.72 18.29 -20.92
N LEU A 435 -6.40 17.95 -22.03
CA LEU A 435 -6.51 16.57 -22.48
C LEU A 435 -5.27 16.22 -23.33
N VAL A 436 -4.40 15.36 -22.79
CA VAL A 436 -3.15 14.96 -23.48
C VAL A 436 -3.29 13.64 -24.23
N SER A 437 -4.25 12.79 -23.84
CA SER A 437 -4.59 11.58 -24.60
C SER A 437 -5.43 11.91 -25.84
N ASP A 438 -5.22 11.15 -26.92
CA ASP A 438 -6.02 11.24 -28.14
C ASP A 438 -7.01 10.08 -28.23
N GLU A 439 -6.50 8.85 -28.27
CA GLU A 439 -7.28 7.62 -28.33
C GLU A 439 -6.82 6.63 -27.26
N GLY A 440 -7.77 5.95 -26.62
CA GLY A 440 -7.55 4.92 -25.61
C GLY A 440 -8.80 4.08 -25.40
N ASP A 441 -8.67 2.96 -24.71
CA ASP A 441 -9.80 2.09 -24.35
C ASP A 441 -10.64 2.78 -23.27
N ALA A 442 -11.56 3.67 -23.64
CA ALA A 442 -12.35 4.45 -22.67
C ALA A 442 -11.52 5.07 -21.51
N GLN A 443 -10.24 5.39 -21.80
CA GLN A 443 -9.24 5.90 -20.88
C GLN A 443 -8.74 7.26 -21.39
N TYR A 444 -8.55 8.20 -20.48
CA TYR A 444 -8.15 9.55 -20.82
C TYR A 444 -7.13 10.08 -19.82
N TRP A 445 -6.09 10.74 -20.33
CA TRP A 445 -5.04 11.35 -19.52
C TRP A 445 -5.20 12.87 -19.54
N LEU A 446 -5.23 13.44 -18.33
CA LEU A 446 -5.53 14.84 -18.09
C LEU A 446 -4.40 15.49 -17.30
N LEU A 447 -4.06 16.74 -17.64
CA LEU A 447 -3.20 17.59 -16.81
C LEU A 447 -4.02 18.74 -16.22
N ASP A 448 -3.98 18.90 -14.90
CA ASP A 448 -4.71 19.94 -14.19
C ASP A 448 -3.89 21.24 -14.09
N ALA A 449 -4.29 22.27 -14.83
CA ALA A 449 -3.60 23.56 -14.84
C ALA A 449 -3.85 24.42 -13.58
N GLY A 450 -4.72 23.98 -12.67
CA GLY A 450 -4.94 24.59 -11.37
C GLY A 450 -4.08 23.96 -10.27
N ASP A 451 -3.77 22.67 -10.38
CA ASP A 451 -2.94 21.95 -9.43
C ASP A 451 -1.46 21.94 -9.86
N VAL A 452 -0.79 23.07 -9.61
CA VAL A 452 0.60 23.31 -10.00
C VAL A 452 1.53 23.19 -8.79
N SER A 453 2.55 22.36 -8.93
CA SER A 453 3.62 22.21 -7.94
C SER A 453 4.67 23.34 -8.04
N PRO A 454 5.49 23.57 -6.99
CA PRO A 454 6.40 24.71 -6.95
C PRO A 454 7.46 24.79 -8.06
N ASP A 455 7.81 23.66 -8.70
CA ASP A 455 8.72 23.61 -9.85
C ASP A 455 7.99 23.73 -11.20
N GLY A 456 6.68 23.97 -11.18
CA GLY A 456 5.85 24.22 -12.36
C GLY A 456 5.20 22.98 -12.97
N GLU A 457 5.40 21.79 -12.40
CA GLU A 457 4.69 20.58 -12.87
C GLU A 457 3.20 20.66 -12.52
N TRP A 458 2.36 20.19 -13.43
CA TRP A 458 0.92 20.10 -13.25
C TRP A 458 0.57 18.68 -12.84
N ALA A 459 -0.37 18.53 -11.92
CA ALA A 459 -0.89 17.22 -11.56
C ALA A 459 -1.47 16.52 -12.79
N ALA A 460 -1.22 15.22 -12.88
CA ALA A 460 -1.71 14.37 -13.96
C ALA A 460 -2.67 13.33 -13.40
N TYR A 461 -3.68 13.00 -14.18
CA TYR A 461 -4.71 12.04 -13.79
C TYR A 461 -5.06 11.12 -14.95
N VAL A 462 -5.40 9.89 -14.61
CA VAL A 462 -5.96 8.91 -15.54
C VAL A 462 -7.43 8.71 -15.18
N TRP A 463 -8.33 8.99 -16.11
CA TRP A 463 -9.73 8.57 -16.00
C TRP A 463 -9.94 7.32 -16.85
N ALA A 464 -10.68 6.33 -16.34
CA ALA A 464 -11.10 5.18 -17.13
C ALA A 464 -12.51 4.75 -16.75
N SER A 465 -13.32 4.35 -17.72
CA SER A 465 -14.74 4.02 -17.50
C SER A 465 -14.99 2.83 -16.55
N TRP A 466 -13.97 2.00 -16.30
CA TRP A 466 -14.04 0.83 -15.43
C TRP A 466 -13.56 1.08 -13.99
N TYR A 467 -13.09 2.29 -13.68
CA TYR A 467 -12.83 2.73 -12.30
C TYR A 467 -13.85 3.81 -11.88
N PRO A 468 -14.21 3.87 -10.58
CA PRO A 468 -15.13 4.90 -10.10
C PRO A 468 -14.45 6.26 -10.06
N GLY A 469 -14.70 7.10 -11.08
CA GLY A 469 -14.27 8.51 -11.10
C GLY A 469 -12.87 8.73 -11.68
N LEU A 470 -12.23 9.82 -11.25
CA LEU A 470 -10.85 10.14 -11.60
C LEU A 470 -9.91 9.20 -10.85
N GLY A 471 -8.94 8.61 -11.56
CA GLY A 471 -7.93 7.74 -10.95
C GLY A 471 -6.95 8.51 -10.07
N GLU A 472 -5.90 7.82 -9.64
CA GLU A 472 -4.91 8.39 -8.73
C GLU A 472 -4.26 9.66 -9.29
N ARG A 473 -3.98 10.60 -8.39
CA ARG A 473 -3.26 11.83 -8.71
C ARG A 473 -1.77 11.51 -8.86
N HIS A 474 -1.26 11.66 -10.06
CA HIS A 474 0.17 11.75 -10.30
C HIS A 474 0.63 13.21 -10.18
N ARG A 475 1.85 13.41 -9.68
CA ARG A 475 2.42 14.75 -9.51
C ARG A 475 2.68 15.47 -10.83
N SER A 476 3.06 14.74 -11.87
CA SER A 476 3.47 15.29 -13.16
C SER A 476 3.15 14.35 -14.33
N PHE A 477 3.22 14.89 -15.55
CA PHE A 477 3.11 14.08 -16.77
C PHE A 477 4.20 12.99 -16.84
N ALA A 478 5.41 13.28 -16.39
CA ALA A 478 6.47 12.26 -16.36
C ALA A 478 6.13 11.11 -15.40
N ASP A 479 5.51 11.40 -14.26
CA ASP A 479 5.16 10.37 -13.27
C ASP A 479 4.09 9.42 -13.81
N VAL A 480 3.05 9.91 -14.51
CA VAL A 480 2.05 9.04 -15.13
C VAL A 480 2.63 8.18 -16.27
N VAL A 481 3.58 8.70 -17.06
CA VAL A 481 4.23 7.91 -18.12
C VAL A 481 5.15 6.82 -17.52
N VAL A 482 5.85 7.12 -16.44
CA VAL A 482 6.68 6.14 -15.74
C VAL A 482 5.81 5.03 -15.13
N ASP A 483 4.69 5.41 -14.52
CA ASP A 483 3.72 4.48 -13.95
C ASP A 483 3.08 3.59 -15.02
N GLU A 484 2.69 4.17 -16.16
CA GLU A 484 2.15 3.41 -17.29
C GLU A 484 3.15 2.37 -17.83
N ARG A 485 4.45 2.68 -17.85
CA ARG A 485 5.46 1.69 -18.23
C ARG A 485 5.55 0.53 -17.22
N VAL A 486 5.41 0.80 -15.93
CA VAL A 486 5.38 -0.25 -14.90
C VAL A 486 4.14 -1.12 -15.09
N SER A 487 2.96 -0.49 -15.22
CA SER A 487 1.70 -1.16 -15.51
C SER A 487 1.77 -2.03 -16.77
N PHE A 488 2.35 -1.50 -17.86
CA PHE A 488 2.61 -2.24 -19.09
C PHE A 488 3.47 -3.50 -18.84
N GLU A 489 4.60 -3.35 -18.14
CA GLU A 489 5.50 -4.47 -17.85
C GLU A 489 4.82 -5.56 -17.01
N GLU A 490 4.02 -5.15 -16.01
CA GLU A 490 3.25 -6.04 -15.16
C GLU A 490 2.15 -6.79 -15.93
N LEU A 491 1.38 -6.08 -16.76
CA LEU A 491 0.30 -6.66 -17.58
C LEU A 491 0.87 -7.67 -18.58
N CYS A 492 1.91 -7.27 -19.33
CA CYS A 492 2.66 -8.13 -20.24
C CYS A 492 3.16 -9.41 -19.55
N GLY A 493 3.80 -9.26 -18.39
CA GLY A 493 4.23 -10.39 -17.57
C GLY A 493 3.06 -11.29 -17.18
N SER A 494 1.96 -10.68 -16.73
CA SER A 494 0.78 -11.41 -16.29
C SER A 494 0.09 -12.19 -17.42
N GLU A 495 0.22 -11.75 -18.68
CA GLU A 495 -0.28 -12.42 -19.89
C GLU A 495 0.72 -13.44 -20.48
N GLY A 496 1.91 -13.60 -19.87
CA GLY A 496 2.93 -14.54 -20.29
C GLY A 496 3.86 -14.00 -21.38
N ARG A 497 3.89 -12.68 -21.58
CA ARG A 497 4.74 -11.96 -22.54
C ARG A 497 5.68 -10.98 -21.80
N PRO A 498 6.48 -11.42 -20.82
CA PRO A 498 7.23 -10.53 -19.95
C PRO A 498 8.29 -9.71 -20.69
N VAL A 499 8.41 -8.43 -20.32
CA VAL A 499 9.48 -7.57 -20.78
C VAL A 499 10.84 -8.07 -20.27
N ARG A 500 10.93 -8.55 -19.03
CA ARG A 500 12.19 -9.01 -18.41
C ARG A 500 12.06 -10.43 -17.86
N PRO A 501 12.03 -11.48 -18.71
CA PRO A 501 11.77 -12.86 -18.29
C PRO A 501 12.85 -13.46 -17.39
N GLU A 502 14.06 -12.91 -17.39
CA GLU A 502 15.22 -13.50 -16.73
C GLU A 502 14.99 -13.61 -15.21
N GLY A 503 15.29 -14.76 -14.63
CA GLY A 503 15.11 -14.99 -13.20
C GLY A 503 13.76 -15.59 -12.79
N ALA A 504 12.81 -15.77 -13.72
CA ALA A 504 11.46 -16.26 -13.42
C ALA A 504 11.48 -17.67 -12.79
N GLU A 505 12.27 -18.59 -13.35
CA GLU A 505 12.38 -19.97 -12.85
C GLU A 505 13.06 -20.01 -11.47
N GLU A 506 14.10 -19.19 -11.25
CA GLU A 506 14.78 -19.09 -9.97
C GLU A 506 13.86 -18.54 -8.87
N LEU A 507 13.06 -17.52 -9.20
CA LEU A 507 12.06 -16.96 -8.31
C LEU A 507 10.93 -17.95 -8.02
N LEU A 508 10.42 -18.65 -9.04
CA LEU A 508 9.43 -19.71 -8.87
C LEU A 508 9.95 -20.83 -7.96
N ALA A 509 11.20 -21.27 -8.16
CA ALA A 509 11.84 -22.26 -7.31
C ALA A 509 12.06 -21.74 -5.88
N ALA A 510 12.45 -20.47 -5.72
CA ALA A 510 12.57 -19.82 -4.42
C ALA A 510 11.23 -19.74 -3.69
N GLY A 511 10.15 -19.39 -4.41
CA GLY A 511 8.80 -19.33 -3.87
C GLY A 511 8.28 -20.69 -3.44
N ARG A 512 8.52 -21.75 -4.23
CA ARG A 512 8.20 -23.14 -3.84
C ARG A 512 8.92 -23.55 -2.57
N ARG A 513 10.25 -23.33 -2.50
CA ARG A 513 11.04 -23.63 -1.28
C ARG A 513 10.51 -22.84 -0.09
N ALA A 514 10.27 -21.54 -0.26
CA ALA A 514 9.72 -20.69 0.79
C ALA A 514 8.35 -21.18 1.28
N ALA A 515 7.44 -21.57 0.38
CA ALA A 515 6.14 -22.10 0.75
C ALA A 515 6.26 -23.41 1.54
N LEU A 516 7.15 -24.32 1.12
CA LEU A 516 7.42 -25.57 1.83
C LEU A 516 8.11 -25.35 3.19
N ASP A 517 8.96 -24.34 3.32
CA ASP A 517 9.53 -23.90 4.61
C ASP A 517 8.50 -23.19 5.52
N GLY A 518 7.30 -22.94 4.99
CA GLY A 518 6.25 -22.12 5.59
C GLY A 518 6.52 -20.62 5.55
N ARG A 519 7.56 -20.13 4.89
CA ARG A 519 7.83 -18.69 4.68
C ARG A 519 6.87 -18.10 3.63
N VAL A 520 5.59 -18.01 3.99
CA VAL A 520 4.48 -17.69 3.05
C VAL A 520 4.64 -16.35 2.36
N GLY A 521 5.08 -15.29 3.04
CA GLY A 521 5.21 -13.98 2.41
C GLY A 521 6.40 -13.91 1.46
N ASP A 522 7.57 -14.49 1.83
CA ASP A 522 8.69 -14.67 0.89
C ASP A 522 8.24 -15.48 -0.33
N ALA A 523 7.35 -16.46 -0.13
CA ALA A 523 6.79 -17.23 -1.23
C ALA A 523 5.86 -16.40 -2.10
N LEU A 524 4.95 -15.61 -1.51
CA LEU A 524 4.04 -14.72 -2.23
C LEU A 524 4.81 -13.63 -2.99
N ASP A 525 5.83 -13.02 -2.40
CA ASP A 525 6.73 -12.06 -3.07
C ASP A 525 7.46 -12.72 -4.24
N ALA A 526 8.09 -13.87 -4.01
CA ALA A 526 8.79 -14.59 -5.06
C ALA A 526 7.85 -15.01 -6.20
N PHE A 527 6.62 -15.45 -5.88
CA PHE A 527 5.63 -15.80 -6.90
C PHE A 527 5.09 -14.57 -7.64
N LEU A 528 4.88 -13.44 -6.96
CA LEU A 528 4.48 -12.18 -7.59
C LEU A 528 5.55 -11.73 -8.59
N ARG A 529 6.81 -11.67 -8.15
CA ARG A 529 7.95 -11.29 -9.00
C ARG A 529 8.20 -12.28 -10.14
N ALA A 530 7.94 -13.57 -9.92
CA ALA A 530 8.00 -14.57 -11.01
C ALA A 530 6.82 -14.42 -11.98
N GLN A 531 5.63 -14.06 -11.51
CA GLN A 531 4.45 -13.77 -12.34
C GLN A 531 4.69 -12.52 -13.21
N GLU A 532 5.24 -11.44 -12.65
CA GLU A 532 5.66 -10.24 -13.41
C GLU A 532 6.69 -10.58 -14.51
N LYS A 533 7.43 -11.67 -14.31
CA LYS A 533 8.40 -12.21 -15.27
C LYS A 533 7.83 -13.33 -16.14
N GLY A 534 6.51 -13.48 -16.21
CA GLY A 534 5.83 -14.36 -17.16
C GLY A 534 5.49 -15.76 -16.67
N SER A 535 5.78 -16.12 -15.40
CA SER A 535 5.50 -17.47 -14.92
C SER A 535 4.03 -17.67 -14.56
N GLY A 536 3.30 -18.41 -15.40
CA GLY A 536 1.92 -18.81 -15.13
C GLY A 536 1.81 -19.76 -13.93
N ALA A 537 2.80 -20.65 -13.74
CA ALA A 537 2.88 -21.51 -12.56
C ALA A 537 3.03 -20.71 -11.26
N ALA A 538 3.82 -19.64 -11.26
CA ALA A 538 3.95 -18.76 -10.09
C ALA A 538 2.62 -18.05 -9.78
N ALA A 539 1.94 -17.53 -10.79
CA ALA A 539 0.64 -16.89 -10.64
C ALA A 539 -0.38 -17.84 -10.00
N TYR A 540 -0.46 -19.08 -10.49
CA TYR A 540 -1.30 -20.14 -9.92
C TYR A 540 -0.95 -20.45 -8.46
N LEU A 541 0.33 -20.68 -8.17
CA LEU A 541 0.80 -21.00 -6.82
C LEU A 541 0.56 -19.85 -5.83
N ARG A 542 0.67 -18.60 -6.27
CA ARG A 542 0.33 -17.41 -5.47
C ARG A 542 -1.13 -17.47 -5.02
N VAL A 543 -2.06 -17.72 -5.94
CA VAL A 543 -3.51 -17.82 -5.64
C VAL A 543 -3.82 -19.00 -4.73
N VAL A 544 -3.21 -20.16 -4.98
CA VAL A 544 -3.36 -21.35 -4.11
C VAL A 544 -2.90 -21.02 -2.69
N LEU A 545 -1.75 -20.35 -2.52
CA LEU A 545 -1.21 -20.00 -1.23
C LEU A 545 -2.06 -18.94 -0.52
N SER A 546 -2.50 -17.90 -1.25
CA SER A 546 -3.40 -16.85 -0.74
C SER A 546 -4.73 -17.41 -0.26
N ALA A 547 -5.26 -18.47 -0.89
CA ALA A 547 -6.52 -19.10 -0.47
C ALA A 547 -6.47 -19.67 0.97
N PHE A 548 -5.28 -20.05 1.47
CA PHE A 548 -5.13 -20.46 2.87
C PHE A 548 -5.10 -19.27 3.85
N LEU A 549 -4.84 -18.06 3.35
CA LEU A 549 -4.86 -16.82 4.13
C LEU A 549 -6.26 -16.21 4.15
N ASP A 550 -6.91 -16.12 2.99
CA ASP A 550 -8.30 -15.75 2.79
C ASP A 550 -8.84 -16.36 1.48
N ALA A 551 -9.90 -17.18 1.58
CA ALA A 551 -10.50 -17.86 0.44
C ALA A 551 -11.75 -17.16 -0.13
N ARG A 552 -12.05 -15.91 0.27
CA ARG A 552 -13.27 -15.21 -0.19
C ARG A 552 -13.21 -14.83 -1.67
N ALA A 553 -12.10 -14.27 -2.12
CA ALA A 553 -11.92 -13.79 -3.50
C ALA A 553 -11.29 -14.82 -4.45
N THR A 554 -10.88 -15.99 -3.96
CA THR A 554 -10.11 -16.99 -4.72
C THR A 554 -10.78 -17.42 -6.03
N HIS A 555 -12.11 -17.50 -6.07
CA HIS A 555 -12.81 -17.85 -7.31
C HIS A 555 -12.68 -16.76 -8.39
N HIS A 556 -12.67 -15.48 -8.04
CA HIS A 556 -12.41 -14.39 -9.00
C HIS A 556 -10.96 -14.41 -9.49
N GLU A 557 -10.01 -14.65 -8.60
CA GLU A 557 -8.58 -14.76 -8.96
C GLU A 557 -8.31 -15.94 -9.89
N LEU A 558 -8.81 -17.13 -9.55
CA LEU A 558 -8.71 -18.32 -10.39
C LEU A 558 -9.44 -18.14 -11.73
N ARG A 559 -10.57 -17.42 -11.76
CA ARG A 559 -11.25 -17.08 -13.01
C ARG A 559 -10.33 -16.33 -13.96
N GLY A 560 -9.69 -15.26 -13.47
CA GLY A 560 -8.76 -14.45 -14.26
C GLY A 560 -7.54 -15.25 -14.73
N LEU A 561 -6.99 -16.09 -13.85
CA LEU A 561 -5.82 -16.91 -14.20
C LEU A 561 -6.12 -17.99 -15.24
N LEU A 562 -7.24 -18.71 -15.09
CA LEU A 562 -7.55 -19.84 -15.96
C LEU A 562 -7.97 -19.39 -17.37
N HIS A 563 -8.38 -18.13 -17.55
CA HIS A 563 -8.58 -17.54 -18.88
C HIS A 563 -7.29 -17.42 -19.68
N ARG A 564 -6.11 -17.44 -19.03
CA ARG A 564 -4.81 -17.24 -19.67
C ARG A 564 -4.24 -18.57 -20.17
N PRO A 565 -4.06 -18.77 -21.49
CA PRO A 565 -3.63 -20.06 -22.03
C PRO A 565 -2.27 -20.53 -21.52
N HIS A 566 -1.31 -19.60 -21.31
CA HIS A 566 0.03 -19.95 -20.82
C HIS A 566 -0.01 -20.53 -19.39
N VAL A 567 -0.91 -20.05 -18.52
CA VAL A 567 -1.09 -20.59 -17.15
C VAL A 567 -1.54 -22.04 -17.22
N VAL A 568 -2.59 -22.32 -18.02
CA VAL A 568 -3.12 -23.69 -18.18
C VAL A 568 -2.09 -24.61 -18.83
N ALA A 569 -1.32 -24.11 -19.80
CA ALA A 569 -0.24 -24.85 -20.44
C ALA A 569 0.89 -25.20 -19.47
N GLU A 570 1.28 -24.27 -18.59
CA GLU A 570 2.35 -24.47 -17.61
C GLU A 570 1.97 -25.44 -16.49
N ILE A 571 0.76 -25.32 -15.92
CA ILE A 571 0.35 -26.17 -14.77
C ILE A 571 -0.29 -27.49 -15.21
N GLY A 572 -0.81 -27.54 -16.44
CA GLY A 572 -1.46 -28.71 -17.03
C GLY A 572 -2.92 -28.89 -16.61
N THR A 573 -3.72 -29.44 -17.53
CA THR A 573 -5.18 -29.66 -17.33
C THR A 573 -5.51 -30.57 -16.16
N GLU A 574 -4.64 -31.54 -15.83
CA GLU A 574 -4.86 -32.42 -14.69
C GLU A 574 -4.78 -31.67 -13.36
N GLN A 575 -3.79 -30.78 -13.20
CA GLN A 575 -3.65 -29.93 -12.02
C GLN A 575 -4.84 -28.97 -11.88
N VAL A 576 -5.31 -28.41 -13.01
CA VAL A 576 -6.53 -27.60 -13.05
C VAL A 576 -7.72 -28.40 -12.54
N ARG A 577 -7.92 -29.62 -13.07
CA ARG A 577 -9.02 -30.51 -12.69
C ARG A 577 -8.96 -30.89 -11.21
N SER A 578 -7.78 -31.26 -10.71
CA SER A 578 -7.65 -31.90 -9.40
C SER A 578 -7.57 -30.93 -8.22
N GLU A 579 -7.14 -29.67 -8.44
CA GLU A 579 -7.02 -28.68 -7.36
C GLU A 579 -7.65 -27.33 -7.68
N ALA A 580 -7.48 -26.78 -8.90
CA ALA A 580 -8.01 -25.45 -9.22
C ALA A 580 -9.54 -25.44 -9.23
N VAL A 581 -10.19 -26.41 -9.89
CA VAL A 581 -11.66 -26.52 -9.94
C VAL A 581 -12.27 -26.74 -8.55
N PRO A 582 -11.82 -27.72 -7.73
CA PRO A 582 -12.32 -27.86 -6.36
C PRO A 582 -12.20 -26.59 -5.53
N LEU A 583 -11.08 -25.87 -5.64
CA LEU A 583 -10.85 -24.63 -4.92
C LEU A 583 -11.79 -23.50 -5.40
N PHE A 584 -11.98 -23.38 -6.71
CA PHE A 584 -12.91 -22.44 -7.33
C PHE A 584 -14.34 -22.67 -6.87
N LEU A 585 -14.84 -23.90 -6.97
CA LEU A 585 -16.21 -24.27 -6.59
C LEU A 585 -16.44 -24.06 -5.09
N ARG A 586 -15.44 -24.41 -4.26
CA ARG A 586 -15.49 -24.17 -2.82
C ARG A 586 -15.60 -22.68 -2.49
N ALA A 587 -14.83 -21.83 -3.16
CA ALA A 587 -14.84 -20.39 -2.91
C ALA A 587 -16.14 -19.75 -3.41
N ALA A 588 -16.62 -20.10 -4.61
CA ALA A 588 -17.87 -19.58 -5.19
C ALA A 588 -19.12 -20.04 -4.41
N GLY A 589 -19.16 -21.31 -3.97
CA GLY A 589 -20.30 -21.88 -3.26
C GLY A 589 -20.53 -21.36 -1.83
N ARG A 590 -19.70 -20.44 -1.34
CA ARG A 590 -19.89 -19.79 -0.03
C ARG A 590 -21.10 -18.87 0.03
N ASN A 591 -21.50 -18.32 -1.11
CA ASN A 591 -22.58 -17.34 -1.20
C ASN A 591 -23.95 -17.98 -1.48
N GLY A 592 -23.98 -19.26 -1.88
CA GLY A 592 -25.19 -20.05 -2.07
C GLY A 592 -25.08 -21.08 -3.19
N ALA A 593 -26.10 -21.93 -3.34
CA ALA A 593 -26.13 -22.96 -4.40
C ALA A 593 -26.25 -22.38 -5.82
N GLY A 594 -26.96 -21.26 -5.99
CA GLY A 594 -27.12 -20.61 -7.30
C GLY A 594 -25.80 -20.05 -7.86
N ASP A 595 -24.91 -19.58 -6.99
CA ASP A 595 -23.59 -19.08 -7.38
C ASP A 595 -22.65 -20.22 -7.81
N ALA A 596 -22.81 -21.40 -7.21
CA ALA A 596 -22.06 -22.59 -7.60
C ALA A 596 -22.46 -23.12 -8.99
N ASP A 597 -23.74 -23.10 -9.35
CA ASP A 597 -24.19 -23.47 -10.71
C ASP A 597 -23.73 -22.46 -11.77
N HIS A 598 -23.66 -21.17 -11.43
CA HIS A 598 -23.07 -20.17 -12.30
C HIS A 598 -21.56 -20.38 -12.48
N ALA A 599 -20.85 -20.66 -11.38
CA ALA A 599 -19.42 -20.98 -11.36
C ALA A 599 -19.05 -22.18 -12.27
N ILE A 600 -19.84 -23.25 -12.26
CA ILE A 600 -19.63 -24.42 -13.13
C ILE A 600 -19.72 -24.01 -14.62
N ARG A 601 -20.74 -23.24 -14.99
CA ARG A 601 -20.92 -22.77 -16.37
C ARG A 601 -19.77 -21.90 -16.83
N LEU A 602 -19.31 -20.97 -15.97
CA LEU A 602 -18.15 -20.14 -16.25
C LEU A 602 -16.89 -20.97 -16.48
N LEU A 603 -16.60 -21.96 -15.62
CA LEU A 603 -15.42 -22.82 -15.79
C LEU A 603 -15.43 -23.60 -17.12
N ALA A 604 -16.61 -24.04 -17.57
CA ALA A 604 -16.76 -24.74 -18.85
C ALA A 604 -16.43 -23.85 -20.06
N GLU A 605 -16.70 -22.54 -19.95
CA GLU A 605 -16.35 -21.54 -20.96
C GLU A 605 -14.86 -21.21 -20.94
N ILE A 606 -14.27 -21.12 -19.74
CA ILE A 606 -12.87 -20.72 -19.51
C ILE A 606 -11.90 -21.82 -19.96
N VAL A 607 -12.18 -23.08 -19.60
CA VAL A 607 -11.34 -24.23 -19.95
C VAL A 607 -12.18 -25.27 -20.69
N PRO A 608 -12.38 -25.10 -22.01
CA PRO A 608 -13.20 -26.01 -22.80
C PRO A 608 -12.70 -27.46 -22.73
N GLY A 609 -13.62 -28.41 -22.58
CA GLY A 609 -13.30 -29.84 -22.52
C GLY A 609 -12.88 -30.37 -21.16
N LEU A 610 -12.93 -29.53 -20.11
CA LEU A 610 -12.76 -29.98 -18.74
C LEU A 610 -13.99 -30.77 -18.27
N ASP A 611 -13.77 -31.96 -17.70
CA ASP A 611 -14.83 -32.69 -17.00
C ASP A 611 -15.20 -31.93 -15.72
N LEU A 612 -16.48 -31.62 -15.54
CA LEU A 612 -17.01 -30.75 -14.48
C LEU A 612 -18.27 -31.37 -13.88
N PRO A 613 -18.63 -31.06 -12.62
CA PRO A 613 -19.89 -31.52 -12.05
C PRO A 613 -21.08 -30.97 -12.85
N VAL A 614 -22.16 -31.76 -12.95
CA VAL A 614 -23.36 -31.38 -13.71
C VAL A 614 -24.14 -30.27 -13.00
N THR A 615 -24.21 -30.34 -11.67
CA THR A 615 -24.86 -29.32 -10.81
C THR A 615 -24.05 -29.05 -9.55
N ALA A 616 -24.34 -27.95 -8.87
CA ALA A 616 -23.78 -27.60 -7.57
C ALA A 616 -24.00 -28.70 -6.51
N ALA A 617 -25.10 -29.46 -6.62
CA ALA A 617 -25.39 -30.58 -5.73
C ALA A 617 -24.41 -31.75 -5.92
N ASP A 618 -23.88 -31.92 -7.13
CA ASP A 618 -22.95 -33.01 -7.49
C ASP A 618 -21.49 -32.66 -7.16
N SER A 619 -21.18 -31.37 -6.94
CA SER A 619 -19.82 -30.87 -6.69
C SER A 619 -19.09 -31.62 -5.59
N GLY A 620 -19.76 -31.98 -4.48
CA GLY A 620 -19.12 -32.71 -3.39
C GLY A 620 -18.64 -34.11 -3.79
N ALA A 621 -19.48 -34.86 -4.50
CA ALA A 621 -19.13 -36.20 -4.99
C ALA A 621 -18.07 -36.13 -6.10
N TRP A 622 -18.20 -35.13 -6.99
CA TRP A 622 -17.24 -34.88 -8.06
C TRP A 622 -15.85 -34.52 -7.50
N ILE A 623 -15.77 -33.61 -6.52
CA ILE A 623 -14.51 -33.24 -5.85
C ILE A 623 -13.86 -34.47 -5.20
N ALA A 624 -14.65 -35.31 -4.53
CA ALA A 624 -14.13 -36.51 -3.89
C ALA A 624 -13.54 -37.52 -4.91
N ALA A 625 -14.15 -37.63 -6.09
CA ALA A 625 -13.69 -38.53 -7.16
C ALA A 625 -12.45 -38.01 -7.91
N HIS A 626 -12.27 -36.68 -8.00
CA HIS A 626 -11.21 -36.03 -8.77
C HIS A 626 -10.11 -35.42 -7.91
N ARG A 627 -10.10 -35.68 -6.60
CA ARG A 627 -9.07 -35.17 -5.70
C ARG A 627 -7.68 -35.65 -6.12
N ALA A 628 -6.69 -34.77 -6.03
CA ALA A 628 -5.30 -35.16 -6.18
C ALA A 628 -4.91 -36.21 -5.10
N PRO A 629 -4.08 -37.21 -5.42
CA PRO A 629 -3.55 -38.13 -4.42
C PRO A 629 -2.70 -37.36 -3.40
N GLU A 630 -2.74 -37.78 -2.13
CA GLU A 630 -1.92 -37.23 -1.06
C GLU A 630 -0.81 -38.21 -0.67
N PRO A 631 0.32 -37.73 -0.10
CA PRO A 631 1.35 -38.59 0.46
C PRO A 631 0.76 -39.67 1.39
N PRO A 632 1.23 -40.93 1.35
CA PRO A 632 0.55 -42.03 2.04
C PRO A 632 0.30 -41.82 3.54
N ALA A 633 1.24 -41.16 4.23
CA ALA A 633 1.08 -40.81 5.64
C ALA A 633 -0.01 -39.75 5.86
N PHE A 634 -0.05 -38.73 5.01
CA PHE A 634 -1.05 -37.68 5.06
C PHE A 634 -2.44 -38.20 4.67
N GLU A 635 -2.54 -39.09 3.69
CA GLU A 635 -3.81 -39.71 3.30
C GLU A 635 -4.43 -40.52 4.47
N ARG A 636 -3.62 -41.30 5.20
CA ARG A 636 -4.10 -42.00 6.42
C ARG A 636 -4.60 -41.01 7.48
N ALA A 637 -3.92 -39.88 7.63
CA ALA A 637 -4.33 -38.82 8.55
C ALA A 637 -5.66 -38.19 8.13
N LEU A 638 -5.87 -37.95 6.83
CA LEU A 638 -7.14 -37.43 6.30
C LEU A 638 -8.29 -38.41 6.53
N VAL A 639 -8.10 -39.71 6.31
CA VAL A 639 -9.12 -40.73 6.61
C VAL A 639 -9.52 -40.69 8.09
N ALA A 640 -8.54 -40.72 8.99
CA ALA A 640 -8.81 -40.64 10.43
C ALA A 640 -9.47 -39.32 10.85
N ALA A 641 -9.08 -38.20 10.24
CA ALA A 641 -9.66 -36.89 10.50
C ALA A 641 -11.13 -36.81 10.03
N ARG A 642 -11.47 -37.38 8.87
CA ARG A 642 -12.86 -37.48 8.38
C ARG A 642 -13.73 -38.30 9.33
N ASP A 643 -13.24 -39.43 9.82
CA ASP A 643 -13.96 -40.28 10.78
C ASP A 643 -14.23 -39.55 12.11
N LEU A 644 -13.27 -38.74 12.57
CA LEU A 644 -13.43 -37.90 13.77
C LEU A 644 -14.40 -36.75 13.51
N ALA A 645 -14.28 -36.07 12.37
CA ALA A 645 -15.16 -34.98 11.96
C ALA A 645 -16.63 -35.44 11.85
N ALA A 646 -16.88 -36.62 11.28
CA ALA A 646 -18.21 -37.22 11.18
C ALA A 646 -18.86 -37.49 12.56
N ARG A 647 -18.05 -37.58 13.62
CA ARG A 647 -18.51 -37.71 15.02
C ARG A 647 -18.58 -36.37 15.77
N GLY A 648 -18.31 -35.25 15.10
CA GLY A 648 -18.26 -33.91 15.69
C GLY A 648 -16.97 -33.60 16.46
N ALA A 649 -15.96 -34.49 16.42
CA ALA A 649 -14.70 -34.33 17.15
C ALA A 649 -13.70 -33.45 16.36
N THR A 650 -14.06 -32.20 16.08
CA THR A 650 -13.33 -31.30 15.17
C THR A 650 -11.92 -30.93 15.67
N ASP A 651 -11.71 -30.81 16.98
CA ASP A 651 -10.40 -30.53 17.57
C ASP A 651 -9.45 -31.72 17.46
N GLU A 652 -9.94 -32.94 17.69
CA GLU A 652 -9.18 -34.18 17.54
C GLU A 652 -8.83 -34.42 16.06
N ALA A 653 -9.80 -34.22 15.16
CA ALA A 653 -9.58 -34.28 13.72
C ALA A 653 -8.45 -33.33 13.27
N TRP A 654 -8.47 -32.09 13.76
CA TRP A 654 -7.40 -31.13 13.49
C TRP A 654 -6.06 -31.56 14.11
N ALA A 655 -6.05 -32.13 15.31
CA ALA A 655 -4.81 -32.60 15.94
C ALA A 655 -4.12 -33.70 15.10
N VAL A 656 -4.91 -34.59 14.50
CA VAL A 656 -4.41 -35.62 13.56
C VAL A 656 -3.79 -34.98 12.32
N ILE A 657 -4.50 -34.05 11.66
CA ILE A 657 -4.00 -33.32 10.48
C ILE A 657 -2.71 -32.55 10.84
N LYS A 658 -2.75 -31.80 11.94
CA LYS A 658 -1.63 -30.96 12.39
C LYS A 658 -0.36 -31.77 12.60
N ARG A 659 -0.46 -32.99 13.13
CA ARG A 659 0.67 -33.88 13.34
C ARG A 659 1.25 -34.42 12.03
N ALA A 660 0.42 -34.60 11.01
CA ALA A 660 0.85 -35.12 9.71
C ALA A 660 1.41 -34.04 8.76
N LEU A 661 1.09 -32.76 8.98
CA LEU A 661 1.54 -31.65 8.13
C LEU A 661 3.07 -31.56 7.93
N PRO A 662 3.94 -31.79 8.94
CA PRO A 662 5.39 -31.80 8.75
C PRO A 662 5.91 -32.95 7.87
N GLU A 663 5.11 -34.00 7.67
CA GLU A 663 5.45 -35.15 6.81
C GLU A 663 4.84 -35.01 5.40
N TRP A 664 4.05 -33.96 5.16
CA TRP A 664 3.50 -33.70 3.82
C TRP A 664 4.60 -33.19 2.90
N TYR A 665 4.65 -33.73 1.69
CA TYR A 665 5.55 -33.31 0.61
C TYR A 665 4.76 -33.24 -0.71
N PRO A 666 5.17 -32.38 -1.65
CA PRO A 666 4.44 -32.24 -2.91
C PRO A 666 4.67 -33.43 -3.83
N LEU A 667 3.61 -33.94 -4.46
CA LEU A 667 3.69 -34.98 -5.50
C LEU A 667 3.77 -34.39 -6.92
N SER A 668 3.70 -33.07 -7.04
CA SER A 668 3.78 -32.30 -8.28
C SER A 668 4.43 -30.95 -7.99
N PRO A 669 5.21 -30.37 -8.91
CA PRO A 669 5.82 -29.05 -8.74
C PRO A 669 4.79 -27.91 -8.65
N HIS A 670 3.53 -28.17 -9.00
CA HIS A 670 2.42 -27.21 -8.89
C HIS A 670 1.63 -27.37 -7.59
N ARG A 671 2.16 -28.14 -6.61
CA ARG A 671 1.59 -28.29 -5.28
C ARG A 671 2.57 -27.75 -4.25
N ILE A 672 2.11 -26.85 -3.40
CA ILE A 672 2.90 -26.27 -2.30
C ILE A 672 2.16 -26.36 -0.95
N ALA A 673 0.90 -26.77 -0.97
CA ALA A 673 0.06 -26.94 0.20
C ALA A 673 -1.00 -28.04 -0.07
N PRO A 674 -1.50 -28.73 0.97
CA PRO A 674 -2.56 -29.72 0.83
C PRO A 674 -3.92 -29.04 0.61
N VAL A 675 -4.23 -28.66 -0.63
CA VAL A 675 -5.48 -27.95 -1.01
C VAL A 675 -6.74 -28.69 -0.56
N VAL A 676 -6.66 -30.03 -0.43
CA VAL A 676 -7.72 -30.88 0.13
C VAL A 676 -8.24 -30.39 1.49
N LEU A 677 -7.41 -29.72 2.30
CA LEU A 677 -7.84 -29.15 3.58
C LEU A 677 -8.89 -28.03 3.41
N LEU A 678 -8.88 -27.32 2.28
CA LEU A 678 -9.85 -26.27 1.98
C LEU A 678 -11.08 -26.80 1.26
N THR A 679 -10.91 -27.82 0.43
CA THR A 679 -11.91 -28.28 -0.55
C THR A 679 -12.72 -29.50 -0.12
N ASP A 680 -12.22 -30.30 0.83
CA ASP A 680 -12.92 -31.48 1.32
C ASP A 680 -14.14 -31.10 2.19
N PRO A 681 -15.38 -31.46 1.78
CA PRO A 681 -16.58 -31.13 2.54
C PRO A 681 -16.59 -31.66 3.98
N ALA A 682 -15.98 -32.82 4.22
CA ALA A 682 -15.94 -33.41 5.55
C ALA A 682 -15.01 -32.63 6.52
N LEU A 683 -14.13 -31.78 5.99
CA LEU A 683 -13.19 -31.00 6.78
C LEU A 683 -13.61 -29.54 6.96
N HIS A 684 -14.75 -29.10 6.40
CA HIS A 684 -15.18 -27.70 6.45
C HIS A 684 -15.33 -27.14 7.88
N GLU A 685 -15.82 -27.94 8.82
CA GLU A 685 -15.94 -27.55 10.24
C GLU A 685 -14.62 -27.74 11.01
N VAL A 686 -13.71 -28.56 10.48
CA VAL A 686 -12.40 -28.84 11.07
C VAL A 686 -11.40 -27.73 10.73
N VAL A 687 -11.34 -27.30 9.47
CA VAL A 687 -10.34 -26.36 8.96
C VAL A 687 -10.89 -24.93 8.99
N THR A 688 -10.78 -24.31 10.17
CA THR A 688 -11.08 -22.88 10.35
C THR A 688 -10.03 -21.99 9.66
N PRO A 689 -10.29 -20.69 9.42
CA PRO A 689 -9.32 -19.78 8.82
C PRO A 689 -7.95 -19.77 9.53
N ARG A 690 -7.95 -19.80 10.87
CA ARG A 690 -6.72 -19.90 11.68
C ARG A 690 -5.96 -21.21 11.41
N ARG A 691 -6.68 -22.31 11.22
CA ARG A 691 -6.10 -23.64 10.95
C ARG A 691 -5.58 -23.73 9.51
N ALA A 692 -6.28 -23.16 8.54
CA ALA A 692 -5.80 -23.00 7.16
C ALA A 692 -4.47 -22.22 7.12
N ARG A 693 -4.41 -21.04 7.74
CA ARG A 693 -3.16 -20.27 7.92
C ARG A 693 -2.08 -21.13 8.57
N LYS A 694 -2.42 -21.80 9.69
CA LYS A 694 -1.47 -22.68 10.39
C LYS A 694 -0.93 -23.80 9.49
N ALA A 695 -1.74 -24.32 8.57
CA ALA A 695 -1.31 -25.35 7.64
C ALA A 695 -0.15 -24.81 6.78
N VAL A 696 -0.34 -23.76 6.00
CA VAL A 696 0.70 -23.20 5.10
C VAL A 696 1.90 -22.63 5.84
N PHE A 697 1.74 -22.22 7.10
CA PHE A 697 2.84 -21.78 7.93
C PHE A 697 3.65 -22.93 8.57
N THR A 698 3.18 -24.18 8.52
CA THR A 698 3.95 -25.31 9.06
C THR A 698 5.00 -25.76 8.02
N PRO A 699 6.30 -25.86 8.35
CA PRO A 699 7.30 -26.42 7.44
C PRO A 699 6.95 -27.85 7.02
N ARG A 700 7.32 -28.21 5.80
CA ARG A 700 7.01 -29.48 5.12
C ARG A 700 8.20 -30.43 5.10
N GLY A 701 7.93 -31.71 4.86
CA GLY A 701 8.94 -32.74 4.72
C GLY A 701 9.53 -32.75 3.32
N GLU A 702 10.75 -33.26 3.19
CA GLU A 702 11.32 -33.61 1.88
C GLU A 702 10.71 -34.92 1.40
N GLN A 703 10.57 -35.06 0.08
CA GLN A 703 10.16 -36.33 -0.51
C GLN A 703 11.24 -37.38 -0.18
N PRO A 704 10.89 -38.54 0.40
CA PRO A 704 11.87 -39.59 0.64
C PRO A 704 12.49 -40.01 -0.69
N ASP A 705 13.82 -40.11 -0.74
CA ASP A 705 14.54 -40.66 -1.89
C ASP A 705 13.92 -42.00 -2.26
N ALA A 706 13.64 -42.19 -3.55
CA ALA A 706 13.18 -43.48 -4.02
C ALA A 706 14.28 -44.50 -3.73
N GLU A 707 14.06 -45.38 -2.75
CA GLU A 707 14.88 -46.57 -2.57
C GLU A 707 14.77 -47.39 -3.86
N ASP A 708 15.86 -47.42 -4.64
CA ASP A 708 16.05 -48.24 -5.86
C ASP A 708 15.82 -49.75 -5.62
#